data_AF-A0A3M0W2T8-F1
#
_entry.id   AF-A0A3M0W2T8-F1
#
_cell.length_a   1.000
_cell.length_b   1.000
_cell.length_c   1.000
_cell.angle_alpha   90.00
_cell.angle_beta   90.00
_cell.angle_gamma   90.00
#
_symmetry.space_group_name_H-M   'P 1'
#
loop_
_entity.id
_entity.type
_entity.pdbx_description
1 polymer ?
#
loop_
_entity_poly.entity_id
_entity_poly.type
_entity_poly.pdbx_seq_one_letter_code
_entity_poly.pdbx_strand_id
1 'polypeptide(L)'
;MKNIFPIWLAALVASSGSLATASPAWLFGRRGSSGNNVKLLTDITQIQKYWGEITPYHENDEDYFGVQDVGIPAGCQVEQVHLLERHGSRFPTGSESDGTNDQRFADKVANWTSVNSTQPFTGPLSFLNTYEYQLDASYLVARGAAQSFEQGVRFWAQYGRTLFNASSGAVAYNASYSNGTTRPKLTLRTTGQSRIENSGINWALGFFGPSFLEEPNPTIANATRAFDWVIIPEGGTENNTLASYDSCFNDINNIPGYIGDFNLGDYAQIYLKDARKRIQQYVPEGFVFTINDTYALQSLCAYEYNYLYSSDFCGLFTEEEWQGFEYAHDIQYYFDYAWGQPTGRAQGIGYVQELLARIQNEYIFTSNSSVNSTLDNNNETFPLGQKFYADFSHDDILLSVLTALSLEYLHETPSLTAYPPDPRRRFILSNLTPFAARLVTEVIGCSSADPKEVSKRQTQYTPSQYGYDASNATHKFVRARLNNGILPLDSIRGGKCKGRTDGLCPLSNFIESQADAYALSNYDFVCFGNYSLVNATSGLDYKGETTARTDESGTKPAPSKKQTKAQKRAQQAEFNRQLWAEAEGPRQTNYFLESRKDVPLRSEFKPPPVLLSRRGPPRIEQAKKDRVEKQRKYEERRQELFGTPSPGVNGASVSKSGGSTTVPVPVQGRGNRGDKSKANGQTSSLHSTNVLSIKALENRYRWPSPLTKLPVNGTRQDPFINLPIKATGCVPATLDYFITVVSPQELAQSGNVDDSALDHHLSMLFPFMLQSVCLFHSVIALCRGAILISLGRFPLDDRSVLYHRYEALTLLRASLNAESCDSDANLLTITMLLTLEYLSDNVHGVVSHLGGLRQLTGMRTDLNDTSTPWRAFVKRGLDAYESLGSFMAGNPMDAVEQDCQGVVVKAFAGICLDGELTYPGVPFDVSFCSVLARLPSGFLNTCLTTRVSRQTVDVLAAVAEVSKQYEREDICDSRLAMEPHVMFSALHRLSSKKAAPMESYISLGLMAWALQLCNLKPTTMFHDPPLRAFIRLISTHEMPESVQEQACLCWISMAVAGALNLRNVRMPGTYLVLERLLAMYPLSRKWETLEPVLKSFFWSPAIGAHWKKCWLDGMERRAIVQARKQEPEISRQPWLDRDREADVVAIDAIDEMTFAHIVTHMRATPRGAFDYIGAPACPFLKRASTGS
;
A
#
# COMPACT_ATOMS: atom_id res chain seq x y z
N MET A 1 25.02 39.18 52.25
CA MET A 1 24.16 40.20 51.59
C MET A 1 22.83 39.51 51.31
N LYS A 2 21.89 39.54 52.27
CA LYS A 2 20.80 40.53 52.43
C LYS A 2 19.81 40.55 51.26
N ASN A 3 18.67 39.89 51.53
CA ASN A 3 17.28 40.35 51.33
C ASN A 3 16.77 40.43 49.87
N ILE A 4 15.57 39.95 49.51
CA ILE A 4 14.25 40.16 50.14
C ILE A 4 13.30 38.95 49.85
N PHE A 5 12.50 38.56 50.84
CA PHE A 5 11.39 37.56 50.85
C PHE A 5 10.05 38.34 51.11
N PRO A 6 8.83 37.75 51.25
CA PRO A 6 7.63 37.90 50.40
C PRO A 6 6.35 38.35 51.20
N ILE A 7 5.33 37.47 51.35
CA ILE A 7 4.06 37.52 52.15
C ILE A 7 2.82 37.98 51.31
N TRP A 8 1.72 37.21 51.13
CA TRP A 8 0.79 36.63 52.13
C TRP A 8 0.02 35.34 51.74
N LEU A 9 -0.36 34.63 52.80
CA LEU A 9 -1.02 33.32 52.92
C LEU A 9 -2.37 33.48 53.67
N ALA A 10 -3.37 32.67 53.29
CA ALA A 10 -4.46 32.04 54.09
C ALA A 10 -5.29 32.79 55.18
N ALA A 11 -6.60 32.50 55.19
CA ALA A 11 -7.46 32.47 56.38
C ALA A 11 -8.44 31.27 56.31
N LEU A 12 -8.82 30.76 57.48
CA LEU A 12 -9.25 29.38 57.82
C LEU A 12 -10.76 29.26 58.20
N VAL A 13 -11.33 28.07 57.92
CA VAL A 13 -12.14 27.17 58.80
C VAL A 13 -13.67 27.31 59.03
N ALA A 14 -14.33 26.14 58.85
CA ALA A 14 -15.59 25.57 59.41
C ALA A 14 -16.93 26.14 58.90
N SER A 15 -18.00 25.36 58.64
CA SER A 15 -18.40 24.02 59.10
C SER A 15 -19.36 23.33 58.10
N SER A 16 -19.39 22.00 58.22
CA SER A 16 -20.20 20.95 57.59
C SER A 16 -21.73 21.14 57.47
N GLY A 17 -22.31 20.58 56.40
CA GLY A 17 -23.73 20.17 56.39
C GLY A 17 -24.38 19.94 55.00
N SER A 18 -24.54 18.66 54.64
CA SER A 18 -25.62 18.08 53.81
C SER A 18 -25.54 18.05 52.27
N LEU A 19 -25.65 16.81 51.79
CA LEU A 19 -25.93 16.33 50.43
C LEU A 19 -27.05 17.10 49.70
N ALA A 20 -26.83 17.38 48.41
CA ALA A 20 -27.85 17.21 47.36
C ALA A 20 -27.18 17.14 45.98
N THR A 21 -27.64 16.17 45.20
CA THR A 21 -27.39 15.92 43.77
C THR A 21 -27.40 17.19 42.92
N ALA A 22 -26.31 17.47 42.19
CA ALA A 22 -26.29 18.48 41.14
C ALA A 22 -26.29 17.77 39.77
N SER A 23 -27.48 17.57 39.21
CA SER A 23 -27.67 17.37 37.78
C SER A 23 -27.13 18.60 37.03
N PRO A 24 -26.49 18.46 35.85
CA PRO A 24 -26.19 19.62 35.03
C PRO A 24 -27.51 20.18 34.49
N ALA A 25 -27.94 21.30 35.07
CA ALA A 25 -29.04 22.09 34.54
C ALA A 25 -28.62 22.67 33.18
N TRP A 26 -29.10 22.06 32.11
CA TRP A 26 -29.06 22.62 30.77
C TRP A 26 -29.88 23.91 30.75
N LEU A 27 -29.22 25.02 30.38
CA LEU A 27 -29.83 26.33 30.20
C LEU A 27 -30.85 26.28 29.07
N PHE A 28 -32.12 26.06 29.40
CA PHE A 28 -33.23 26.34 28.49
C PHE A 28 -33.38 27.86 28.33
N GLY A 29 -32.79 28.38 27.27
CA GLY A 29 -33.08 29.71 26.75
C GLY A 29 -34.51 29.75 26.21
N ARG A 30 -35.37 30.53 26.88
CA ARG A 30 -36.75 30.84 26.44
C ARG A 30 -36.77 31.38 25.01
N ARG A 31 -37.69 30.83 24.22
CA ARG A 31 -38.16 31.31 22.91
C ARG A 31 -38.47 32.82 22.95
N GLY A 32 -37.65 33.60 22.25
CA GLY A 32 -37.93 34.99 21.87
C GLY A 32 -37.96 35.07 20.35
N SER A 33 -39.12 35.38 19.79
CA SER A 33 -39.34 35.63 18.37
C SER A 33 -38.64 36.94 17.96
N SER A 34 -37.55 36.86 17.18
CA SER A 34 -37.13 37.85 16.17
C SER A 34 -35.88 37.39 15.41
N GLY A 35 -36.02 37.11 14.10
CA GLY A 35 -34.90 36.94 13.14
C GLY A 35 -34.19 35.58 13.17
N ASN A 36 -34.51 34.69 12.23
CA ASN A 36 -33.88 33.37 12.07
C ASN A 36 -32.38 33.46 11.70
N ASN A 37 -31.50 33.56 12.69
CA ASN A 37 -30.09 33.18 12.52
C ASN A 37 -29.94 31.73 13.00
N VAL A 38 -29.92 30.78 12.06
CA VAL A 38 -29.62 29.37 12.33
C VAL A 38 -28.16 29.27 12.78
N LYS A 39 -27.91 28.72 13.97
CA LYS A 39 -26.55 28.58 14.53
C LYS A 39 -25.93 27.26 14.08
N LEU A 40 -24.94 27.32 13.19
CA LEU A 40 -24.15 26.16 12.77
C LEU A 40 -23.17 25.75 13.89
N LEU A 41 -22.91 24.45 14.01
CA LEU A 41 -21.90 23.91 14.91
C LEU A 41 -20.59 23.81 14.12
N THR A 42 -19.56 24.53 14.57
CA THR A 42 -18.26 24.62 13.88
C THR A 42 -17.10 24.07 14.71
N ASP A 43 -17.33 23.74 15.99
CA ASP A 43 -16.31 23.14 16.85
C ASP A 43 -16.23 21.64 16.58
N ILE A 44 -15.15 21.24 15.90
CA ILE A 44 -14.93 19.85 15.50
C ILE A 44 -14.89 18.88 16.70
N THR A 45 -14.49 19.34 17.88
CA THR A 45 -14.45 18.52 19.09
C THR A 45 -15.84 18.15 19.60
N GLN A 46 -16.86 18.94 19.26
CA GLN A 46 -18.26 18.62 19.51
C GLN A 46 -18.86 17.83 18.35
N ILE A 47 -18.57 18.23 17.11
CA ILE A 47 -19.09 17.56 15.90
C ILE A 47 -18.72 16.08 15.87
N GLN A 48 -17.46 15.75 16.17
CA GLN A 48 -16.96 14.38 16.09
C GLN A 48 -17.64 13.39 17.05
N LYS A 49 -18.39 13.89 18.05
CA LYS A 49 -19.14 13.06 19.01
C LYS A 49 -20.42 12.48 18.41
N TYR A 50 -20.78 12.89 17.20
CA TYR A 50 -22.04 12.56 16.54
C TYR A 50 -21.85 11.76 15.25
N TRP A 51 -20.70 11.11 15.06
CA TRP A 51 -20.35 10.39 13.82
C TRP A 51 -20.65 8.90 13.87
N GLY A 52 -21.47 8.43 14.81
CA GLY A 52 -21.79 7.02 14.97
C GLY A 52 -20.52 6.17 15.09
N GLU A 53 -20.44 5.09 14.32
CA GLU A 53 -19.29 4.21 14.24
C GLU A 53 -18.03 4.87 13.65
N ILE A 54 -18.16 5.98 12.90
CA ILE A 54 -17.04 6.67 12.24
C ILE A 54 -16.33 7.62 13.23
N THR A 55 -16.89 7.77 14.42
CA THR A 55 -16.30 8.52 15.54
C THR A 55 -14.88 8.00 15.84
N PRO A 56 -13.85 8.87 15.88
CA PRO A 56 -12.54 8.49 16.39
C PRO A 56 -12.66 8.03 17.85
N TYR A 57 -11.84 7.05 18.25
CA TYR A 57 -11.89 6.52 19.61
C TYR A 57 -11.88 7.59 20.72
N HIS A 58 -12.76 7.41 21.70
CA HIS A 58 -12.70 8.05 23.01
C HIS A 58 -13.06 7.06 24.12
N GLU A 59 -12.66 7.38 25.35
CA GLU A 59 -13.06 6.61 26.52
C GLU A 59 -14.44 7.11 27.00
N ASN A 60 -15.33 6.18 27.32
CA ASN A 60 -16.48 6.48 28.17
C ASN A 60 -16.01 6.67 29.61
N ASP A 61 -16.71 7.55 30.33
CA ASP A 61 -16.63 7.60 31.78
C ASP A 61 -17.00 6.22 32.36
N GLU A 62 -16.38 5.83 33.47
CA GLU A 62 -16.54 4.47 34.01
C GLU A 62 -17.99 4.14 34.43
N ASP A 63 -18.76 5.15 34.81
CA ASP A 63 -20.17 5.08 35.20
C ASP A 63 -21.14 5.43 34.06
N TYR A 64 -20.66 5.58 32.81
CA TYR A 64 -21.46 6.01 31.66
C TYR A 64 -22.75 5.18 31.46
N PHE A 65 -22.70 3.86 31.69
CA PHE A 65 -23.85 2.97 31.56
C PHE A 65 -24.68 2.82 32.85
N GLY A 66 -24.52 3.74 33.81
CA GLY A 66 -25.39 3.87 34.98
C GLY A 66 -25.03 3.00 36.19
N VAL A 67 -23.85 2.39 36.21
CA VAL A 67 -23.34 1.77 37.45
C VAL A 67 -23.01 2.84 38.50
N GLN A 68 -23.18 2.53 39.79
CA GLN A 68 -22.97 3.53 40.86
C GLN A 68 -21.56 3.45 41.47
N ASP A 69 -20.95 2.27 41.41
CA ASP A 69 -19.64 2.00 41.99
C ASP A 69 -18.67 1.53 40.89
N VAL A 70 -17.47 2.11 40.84
CA VAL A 70 -16.51 1.84 39.76
C VAL A 70 -15.20 1.20 40.24
N GLY A 71 -14.93 1.29 41.55
CA GLY A 71 -13.74 0.74 42.18
C GLY A 71 -13.76 -0.78 42.26
N ILE A 72 -12.58 -1.40 42.29
CA ILE A 72 -12.45 -2.81 42.63
C ILE A 72 -12.49 -2.93 44.17
N PRO A 73 -13.32 -3.81 44.74
CA PRO A 73 -13.38 -4.01 46.20
C PRO A 73 -12.05 -4.41 46.84
N ALA A 74 -11.89 -4.08 48.13
CA ALA A 74 -10.75 -4.57 48.91
C ALA A 74 -10.77 -6.11 48.98
N GLY A 75 -9.58 -6.71 48.92
CA GLY A 75 -9.42 -8.16 48.85
C GLY A 75 -9.73 -8.76 47.48
N CYS A 76 -9.96 -7.94 46.44
CA CYS A 76 -10.20 -8.36 45.06
C CYS A 76 -9.13 -7.84 44.08
N GLN A 77 -8.92 -8.57 42.98
CA GLN A 77 -8.05 -8.15 41.88
C GLN A 77 -8.44 -8.83 40.56
N VAL A 78 -8.22 -8.15 39.42
CA VAL A 78 -8.29 -8.76 38.08
C VAL A 78 -7.23 -9.85 37.95
N GLU A 79 -7.66 -11.05 37.54
CA GLU A 79 -6.80 -12.24 37.37
C GLU A 79 -6.69 -12.70 35.92
N GLN A 80 -7.70 -12.41 35.10
CA GLN A 80 -7.73 -12.69 33.67
C GLN A 80 -8.54 -11.61 32.93
N VAL A 81 -8.16 -11.30 31.68
CA VAL A 81 -8.83 -10.30 30.83
C VAL A 81 -9.07 -10.82 29.42
N HIS A 82 -10.25 -10.61 28.85
CA HIS A 82 -10.58 -10.91 27.46
C HIS A 82 -10.85 -9.60 26.73
N LEU A 83 -10.08 -9.30 25.69
CA LEU A 83 -10.22 -8.12 24.85
C LEU A 83 -10.80 -8.55 23.49
N LEU A 84 -11.92 -7.94 23.12
CA LEU A 84 -12.44 -7.92 21.75
C LEU A 84 -12.37 -6.48 21.25
N GLU A 85 -11.51 -6.21 20.28
CA GLU A 85 -11.22 -4.86 19.78
C GLU A 85 -11.58 -4.71 18.30
N ARG A 86 -12.32 -3.65 17.96
CA ARG A 86 -12.59 -3.22 16.58
C ARG A 86 -11.32 -2.63 15.97
N HIS A 87 -11.17 -2.73 14.65
CA HIS A 87 -10.15 -1.97 13.93
C HIS A 87 -10.20 -0.44 14.16
N GLY A 88 -9.07 0.24 13.97
CA GLY A 88 -8.97 1.70 14.03
C GLY A 88 -9.57 2.44 12.83
N SER A 89 -9.46 3.77 12.82
CA SER A 89 -9.94 4.64 11.73
C SER A 89 -9.47 4.17 10.36
N ARG A 90 -10.39 4.13 9.39
CA ARG A 90 -10.17 3.62 8.04
C ARG A 90 -10.75 4.56 6.98
N PHE A 91 -10.45 4.26 5.72
CA PHE A 91 -11.18 4.78 4.59
C PHE A 91 -12.59 4.17 4.47
N PRO A 92 -13.52 4.84 3.75
CA PRO A 92 -14.85 4.32 3.39
C PRO A 92 -14.83 2.93 2.75
N THR A 93 -15.86 2.11 2.95
CA THR A 93 -16.06 0.87 2.18
C THR A 93 -16.85 1.12 0.88
N GLY A 94 -17.08 0.05 0.11
CA GLY A 94 -17.93 0.10 -1.08
C GLY A 94 -19.44 0.15 -0.81
N SER A 95 -19.88 0.15 0.46
CA SER A 95 -21.31 0.20 0.81
C SER A 95 -21.91 1.58 0.53
N GLU A 96 -23.22 1.62 0.28
CA GLU A 96 -23.94 2.86 -0.11
C GLU A 96 -23.87 3.94 0.99
N SER A 97 -24.19 3.56 2.23
CA SER A 97 -24.22 4.43 3.42
C SER A 97 -22.84 4.80 3.95
N ASP A 98 -21.78 4.09 3.52
CA ASP A 98 -20.42 4.21 4.07
C ASP A 98 -19.42 4.87 3.12
N GLY A 99 -19.60 4.80 1.79
CA GLY A 99 -18.62 5.38 0.84
C GLY A 99 -19.07 5.56 -0.61
N THR A 100 -19.90 4.67 -1.16
CA THR A 100 -20.33 4.78 -2.57
C THR A 100 -21.12 6.08 -2.83
N ASN A 101 -21.94 6.52 -1.88
CA ASN A 101 -22.66 7.79 -1.99
C ASN A 101 -21.73 9.02 -1.93
N ASP A 102 -20.67 8.96 -1.12
CA ASP A 102 -19.67 10.04 -0.99
C ASP A 102 -18.91 10.25 -2.30
N GLN A 103 -18.45 9.15 -2.91
CA GLN A 103 -17.79 9.21 -4.21
C GLN A 103 -18.75 9.66 -5.31
N ARG A 104 -20.01 9.20 -5.30
CA ARG A 104 -21.03 9.66 -6.25
C ARG A 104 -21.29 11.16 -6.14
N PHE A 105 -21.36 11.69 -4.93
CA PHE A 105 -21.48 13.13 -4.69
C PHE A 105 -20.26 13.88 -5.23
N ALA A 106 -19.05 13.41 -4.93
CA ALA A 106 -17.83 14.02 -5.40
C ALA A 106 -17.73 14.03 -6.95
N ASP A 107 -18.08 12.92 -7.60
CA ASP A 107 -18.14 12.80 -9.06
C ASP A 107 -19.17 13.76 -9.66
N LYS A 108 -20.33 13.92 -9.00
CA LYS A 108 -21.36 14.88 -9.41
C LYS A 108 -20.83 16.32 -9.35
N VAL A 109 -20.07 16.69 -8.32
CA VAL A 109 -19.43 18.01 -8.19
C VAL A 109 -18.33 18.20 -9.24
N ALA A 110 -17.47 17.21 -9.45
CA ALA A 110 -16.39 17.25 -10.44
C ALA A 110 -16.94 17.40 -11.87
N ASN A 111 -17.99 16.63 -12.21
CA ASN A 111 -18.65 16.72 -13.50
C ASN A 111 -19.26 18.12 -13.72
N TRP A 112 -19.93 18.68 -12.71
CA TRP A 112 -20.50 20.03 -12.81
C TRP A 112 -19.44 21.11 -13.03
N THR A 113 -18.41 21.12 -12.18
CA THR A 113 -17.36 22.15 -12.20
C THR A 113 -16.51 22.10 -13.46
N SER A 114 -16.39 20.93 -14.10
CA SER A 114 -15.68 20.79 -15.38
C SER A 114 -16.36 21.48 -16.58
N VAL A 115 -17.69 21.63 -16.57
CA VAL A 115 -18.46 22.19 -17.69
C VAL A 115 -19.05 23.57 -17.41
N ASN A 116 -19.29 23.92 -16.14
CA ASN A 116 -20.01 25.14 -15.74
C ASN A 116 -19.13 26.12 -14.94
N SER A 117 -17.91 26.41 -15.43
CA SER A 117 -16.96 27.32 -14.76
C SER A 117 -17.45 28.75 -14.57
N THR A 118 -18.54 29.15 -15.24
CA THR A 118 -19.18 30.47 -15.13
C THR A 118 -20.28 30.55 -14.07
N GLN A 119 -20.66 29.42 -13.46
CA GLN A 119 -21.67 29.35 -12.40
C GLN A 119 -21.09 28.61 -11.17
N PRO A 120 -20.24 29.28 -10.37
CA PRO A 120 -19.59 28.66 -9.24
C PRO A 120 -20.54 28.45 -8.04
N PHE A 121 -20.22 27.46 -7.21
CA PHE A 121 -20.73 27.38 -5.84
C PHE A 121 -20.30 28.62 -5.05
N THR A 122 -21.15 29.07 -4.12
CA THR A 122 -20.96 30.31 -3.37
C THR A 122 -20.99 30.08 -1.86
N GLY A 123 -20.69 31.13 -1.07
CA GLY A 123 -20.78 31.07 0.39
C GLY A 123 -19.96 29.92 0.99
N PRO A 124 -20.52 29.16 1.94
CA PRO A 124 -19.80 28.06 2.60
C PRO A 124 -19.53 26.87 1.67
N LEU A 125 -20.09 26.82 0.46
CA LEU A 125 -19.83 25.78 -0.54
C LEU A 125 -18.79 26.19 -1.58
N SER A 126 -18.17 27.38 -1.46
CA SER A 126 -17.23 27.86 -2.47
C SER A 126 -16.02 26.96 -2.67
N PHE A 127 -15.64 26.18 -1.65
CA PHE A 127 -14.55 25.20 -1.75
C PHE A 127 -14.84 24.07 -2.74
N LEU A 128 -16.13 23.75 -3.01
CA LEU A 128 -16.54 22.74 -3.98
C LEU A 128 -16.11 23.07 -5.42
N ASN A 129 -15.84 24.34 -5.73
CA ASN A 129 -15.36 24.74 -7.05
C ASN A 129 -13.96 24.19 -7.39
N THR A 130 -13.19 23.82 -6.37
CA THR A 130 -11.83 23.26 -6.50
C THR A 130 -11.66 21.99 -5.69
N TYR A 131 -12.76 21.39 -5.23
CA TYR A 131 -12.75 20.19 -4.41
C TYR A 131 -12.31 18.98 -5.24
N GLU A 132 -11.37 18.21 -4.70
CA GLU A 132 -10.93 16.94 -5.28
C GLU A 132 -11.09 15.85 -4.23
N TYR A 133 -11.79 14.77 -4.57
CA TYR A 133 -11.98 13.62 -3.68
C TYR A 133 -10.63 12.97 -3.33
N GLN A 134 -10.31 12.88 -2.04
CA GLN A 134 -9.01 12.38 -1.54
C GLN A 134 -9.08 10.99 -0.91
N LEU A 135 -10.27 10.41 -0.74
CA LEU A 135 -10.45 9.17 0.01
C LEU A 135 -10.23 7.97 -0.90
N ASP A 136 -9.50 6.97 -0.39
CA ASP A 136 -9.39 5.64 -1.01
C ASP A 136 -10.47 4.72 -0.40
N ALA A 137 -10.36 3.40 -0.57
CA ALA A 137 -11.31 2.42 -0.06
C ALA A 137 -10.71 1.50 1.02
N SER A 138 -11.46 1.30 2.10
CA SER A 138 -11.37 0.23 3.11
C SER A 138 -10.10 0.13 3.97
N TYR A 139 -8.96 0.69 3.56
CA TYR A 139 -7.69 0.53 4.28
C TYR A 139 -7.63 1.33 5.59
N LEU A 140 -6.85 0.82 6.54
CA LEU A 140 -6.54 1.51 7.80
C LEU A 140 -5.75 2.79 7.51
N VAL A 141 -6.19 3.92 8.06
CA VAL A 141 -5.47 5.20 7.94
C VAL A 141 -4.48 5.38 9.09
N ALA A 142 -3.56 6.33 8.95
CA ALA A 142 -2.52 6.58 9.96
C ALA A 142 -3.08 6.88 11.37
N ARG A 143 -4.21 7.59 11.45
CA ARG A 143 -4.91 7.82 12.73
C ARG A 143 -5.37 6.49 13.36
N GLY A 144 -5.86 5.55 12.54
CA GLY A 144 -6.29 4.24 13.00
C GLY A 144 -5.15 3.38 13.56
N ALA A 145 -4.01 3.38 12.88
CA ALA A 145 -2.80 2.72 13.38
C ALA A 145 -2.35 3.31 14.73
N ALA A 146 -2.37 4.64 14.87
CA ALA A 146 -2.02 5.32 16.11
C ALA A 146 -2.99 4.99 17.26
N GLN A 147 -4.30 4.95 16.98
CA GLN A 147 -5.32 4.54 17.96
C GLN A 147 -5.01 3.14 18.50
N SER A 148 -4.83 2.13 17.64
CA SER A 148 -4.56 0.75 18.07
C SER A 148 -3.25 0.62 18.85
N PHE A 149 -2.19 1.33 18.43
CA PHE A 149 -0.93 1.37 19.19
C PHE A 149 -1.13 1.93 20.60
N GLU A 150 -1.85 3.06 20.72
CA GLU A 150 -2.16 3.65 22.02
C GLU A 150 -3.00 2.69 22.89
N GLN A 151 -3.92 1.91 22.30
CA GLN A 151 -4.68 0.90 23.04
C GLN A 151 -3.78 -0.19 23.62
N GLY A 152 -2.80 -0.69 22.87
CA GLY A 152 -1.83 -1.68 23.38
C GLY A 152 -1.04 -1.14 24.59
N VAL A 153 -0.61 0.11 24.52
CA VAL A 153 0.09 0.81 25.62
C VAL A 153 -0.82 0.96 26.84
N ARG A 154 -2.07 1.40 26.63
CA ARG A 154 -3.07 1.56 27.70
C ARG A 154 -3.41 0.21 28.35
N PHE A 155 -3.56 -0.85 27.56
CA PHE A 155 -3.84 -2.19 28.07
C PHE A 155 -2.70 -2.71 28.97
N TRP A 156 -1.44 -2.46 28.60
CA TRP A 156 -0.30 -2.75 29.48
C TRP A 156 -0.40 -1.99 30.82
N ALA A 157 -0.66 -0.68 30.75
CA ALA A 157 -0.75 0.17 31.93
C ALA A 157 -1.90 -0.22 32.87
N GLN A 158 -3.06 -0.56 32.32
CA GLN A 158 -4.27 -0.86 33.08
C GLN A 158 -4.31 -2.30 33.61
N TYR A 159 -3.91 -3.29 32.79
CA TYR A 159 -4.05 -4.71 33.11
C TYR A 159 -2.72 -5.45 33.14
N GLY A 160 -1.86 -5.24 32.14
CA GLY A 160 -0.63 -6.01 31.95
C GLY A 160 0.29 -5.99 33.17
N ARG A 161 0.49 -4.82 33.78
CA ARG A 161 1.33 -4.66 34.97
C ARG A 161 0.86 -5.53 36.14
N THR A 162 -0.45 -5.56 36.40
CA THR A 162 -1.05 -6.33 37.49
C THR A 162 -1.05 -7.82 37.18
N LEU A 163 -1.47 -8.21 35.98
CA LEU A 163 -1.59 -9.61 35.55
C LEU A 163 -0.24 -10.36 35.54
N PHE A 164 0.85 -9.65 35.22
CA PHE A 164 2.19 -10.24 35.12
C PHE A 164 3.11 -9.92 36.30
N ASN A 165 2.58 -9.25 37.34
CA ASN A 165 3.34 -8.79 38.51
C ASN A 165 4.60 -8.03 38.10
N ALA A 166 4.41 -6.97 37.31
CA ALA A 166 5.49 -6.21 36.72
C ALA A 166 6.29 -5.44 37.78
N SER A 167 7.61 -5.33 37.56
CA SER A 167 8.48 -4.56 38.43
C SER A 167 8.19 -3.06 38.37
N SER A 168 8.66 -2.31 39.38
CA SER A 168 8.61 -0.85 39.33
C SER A 168 9.32 -0.33 38.07
N GLY A 169 8.69 0.62 37.37
CA GLY A 169 9.22 1.15 36.11
C GLY A 169 9.08 0.22 34.88
N ALA A 170 8.48 -0.97 35.00
CA ALA A 170 8.26 -1.83 33.85
C ALA A 170 7.31 -1.18 32.82
N VAL A 171 7.89 -0.80 31.70
CA VAL A 171 7.22 -0.07 30.62
C VAL A 171 6.52 -1.01 29.62
N ALA A 172 6.79 -2.32 29.67
CA ALA A 172 6.08 -3.33 28.88
C ALA A 172 6.25 -4.77 29.35
N TYR A 173 5.61 -5.69 28.62
CA TYR A 173 5.64 -7.11 28.86
C TYR A 173 7.06 -7.70 28.78
N ASN A 174 7.42 -8.46 29.82
CA ASN A 174 8.64 -9.25 29.84
C ASN A 174 8.31 -10.72 29.56
N ALA A 175 8.87 -11.25 28.47
CA ALA A 175 8.70 -12.65 28.06
C ALA A 175 9.40 -13.66 28.99
N SER A 176 10.12 -13.20 30.02
CA SER A 176 10.75 -14.03 31.05
C SER A 176 10.16 -13.72 32.44
N TYR A 177 10.19 -14.74 33.30
CA TYR A 177 9.96 -14.59 34.74
C TYR A 177 11.18 -13.94 35.40
N SER A 178 11.00 -13.44 36.64
CA SER A 178 12.07 -12.84 37.44
C SER A 178 13.23 -13.80 37.77
N ASN A 179 12.99 -15.11 37.72
CA ASN A 179 14.00 -16.16 37.91
C ASN A 179 14.73 -16.53 36.60
N GLY A 180 14.44 -15.85 35.49
CA GLY A 180 15.08 -16.06 34.18
C GLY A 180 14.44 -17.13 33.29
N THR A 181 13.40 -17.84 33.74
CA THR A 181 12.70 -18.81 32.87
C THR A 181 11.75 -18.11 31.89
N THR A 182 11.54 -18.69 30.71
CA THR A 182 10.64 -18.12 29.68
C THR A 182 9.18 -18.30 30.08
N ARG A 183 8.36 -17.26 29.89
CA ARG A 183 6.91 -17.36 29.99
C ARG A 183 6.34 -18.07 28.75
N PRO A 184 5.21 -18.78 28.88
CA PRO A 184 4.47 -19.23 27.70
C PRO A 184 4.17 -18.03 26.80
N LYS A 185 4.22 -18.25 25.48
CA LYS A 185 3.77 -17.25 24.53
C LYS A 185 2.27 -17.03 24.69
N LEU A 186 1.85 -15.81 24.41
CA LEU A 186 0.44 -15.44 24.40
C LEU A 186 -0.06 -15.56 22.96
N THR A 187 -1.17 -16.24 22.75
CA THR A 187 -1.83 -16.29 21.43
C THR A 187 -2.81 -15.14 21.30
N LEU A 188 -2.68 -14.37 20.22
CA LEU A 188 -3.58 -13.29 19.80
C LEU A 188 -4.27 -13.71 18.50
N ARG A 189 -5.52 -13.28 18.28
CA ARG A 189 -6.30 -13.65 17.09
C ARG A 189 -6.81 -12.43 16.34
N THR A 190 -6.87 -12.53 15.02
CA THR A 190 -7.41 -11.52 14.12
C THR A 190 -8.14 -12.19 12.96
N THR A 191 -8.87 -11.43 12.17
CA THR A 191 -9.32 -11.86 10.84
C THR A 191 -8.26 -11.62 9.77
N GLY A 192 -8.41 -12.24 8.60
CA GLY A 192 -7.52 -12.08 7.44
C GLY A 192 -7.68 -10.77 6.67
N GLN A 193 -8.57 -9.87 7.10
CA GLN A 193 -8.78 -8.61 6.40
C GLN A 193 -7.78 -7.54 6.85
N SER A 194 -7.19 -6.86 5.86
CA SER A 194 -6.04 -5.97 6.04
C SER A 194 -6.19 -4.94 7.17
N ARG A 195 -7.34 -4.26 7.28
CA ARG A 195 -7.54 -3.23 8.32
C ARG A 195 -7.62 -3.80 9.74
N ILE A 196 -8.12 -5.03 9.89
CA ILE A 196 -8.25 -5.72 11.18
C ILE A 196 -6.88 -6.22 11.62
N GLU A 197 -6.20 -6.95 10.73
CA GLU A 197 -4.86 -7.48 10.98
C GLU A 197 -3.87 -6.36 11.30
N ASN A 198 -3.87 -5.27 10.53
CA ASN A 198 -2.98 -4.13 10.80
C ASN A 198 -3.31 -3.42 12.11
N SER A 199 -4.59 -3.34 12.52
CA SER A 199 -4.95 -2.81 13.84
C SER A 199 -4.37 -3.68 14.95
N GLY A 200 -4.52 -5.00 14.82
CA GLY A 200 -3.96 -5.96 15.75
C GLY A 200 -2.43 -5.94 15.84
N ILE A 201 -1.74 -5.76 14.71
CA ILE A 201 -0.28 -5.58 14.68
C ILE A 201 0.12 -4.30 15.43
N ASN A 202 -0.54 -3.16 15.17
CA ASN A 202 -0.24 -1.91 15.85
C ASN A 202 -0.51 -1.99 17.36
N TRP A 203 -1.60 -2.64 17.76
CA TRP A 203 -1.88 -2.95 19.16
C TRP A 203 -0.77 -3.80 19.80
N ALA A 204 -0.33 -4.87 19.11
CA ALA A 204 0.74 -5.72 19.58
C ALA A 204 2.06 -4.96 19.70
N LEU A 205 2.35 -4.02 18.80
CA LEU A 205 3.50 -3.12 18.93
C LEU A 205 3.37 -2.19 20.14
N GLY A 206 2.17 -1.73 20.48
CA GLY A 206 1.93 -0.95 21.71
C GLY A 206 2.17 -1.75 22.99
N PHE A 207 1.79 -3.03 23.01
CA PHE A 207 1.89 -3.89 24.19
C PHE A 207 3.26 -4.60 24.33
N PHE A 208 3.82 -5.10 23.23
CA PHE A 208 5.05 -5.92 23.17
C PHE A 208 6.26 -5.21 22.55
N GLY A 209 6.07 -4.04 21.91
CA GLY A 209 7.03 -3.46 20.96
C GLY A 209 8.37 -3.02 21.54
N PRO A 210 9.26 -2.43 20.73
CA PRO A 210 10.65 -2.25 21.08
C PRO A 210 10.98 -0.91 21.76
N SER A 211 9.99 -0.04 22.04
CA SER A 211 10.19 1.37 22.46
C SER A 211 10.91 1.55 23.81
N PHE A 212 11.36 0.46 24.41
CA PHE A 212 11.96 0.36 25.72
C PHE A 212 12.92 -0.84 25.86
N LEU A 213 13.39 -1.41 24.74
CA LEU A 213 14.49 -2.37 24.82
C LEU A 213 15.73 -1.65 25.36
N GLU A 214 16.38 -2.22 26.39
CA GLU A 214 17.62 -1.67 26.94
C GLU A 214 18.70 -1.54 25.86
N GLU A 215 18.74 -2.53 24.96
CA GLU A 215 19.59 -2.54 23.78
C GLU A 215 18.73 -2.28 22.54
N PRO A 216 18.94 -1.15 21.82
CA PRO A 216 18.23 -0.87 20.59
C PRO A 216 18.41 -2.01 19.59
N ASN A 217 17.31 -2.63 19.17
CA ASN A 217 17.34 -3.59 18.07
C ASN A 217 17.35 -2.80 16.75
N PRO A 218 18.43 -2.86 15.94
CA PRO A 218 18.50 -2.13 14.68
C PRO A 218 17.56 -2.69 13.61
N THR A 219 16.81 -3.75 13.92
CA THR A 219 15.85 -4.40 13.05
C THR A 219 14.53 -4.64 13.76
N ILE A 220 13.43 -4.76 13.01
CA ILE A 220 12.13 -5.24 13.53
C ILE A 220 12.07 -6.79 13.47
N ALA A 221 13.24 -7.46 13.35
CA ALA A 221 13.29 -8.91 13.29
C ALA A 221 12.80 -9.52 14.62
N ASN A 222 11.96 -10.55 14.51
CA ASN A 222 11.36 -11.24 15.66
C ASN A 222 10.42 -10.38 16.52
N ALA A 223 9.74 -9.36 15.97
CA ALA A 223 8.72 -8.60 16.70
C ALA A 223 7.59 -9.49 17.27
N THR A 224 7.34 -10.65 16.67
CA THR A 224 6.40 -11.68 17.13
C THR A 224 7.02 -12.68 18.10
N ARG A 225 8.23 -12.46 18.65
CA ARG A 225 8.87 -13.44 19.56
C ARG A 225 8.07 -13.66 20.85
N ALA A 226 7.35 -12.65 21.30
CA ALA A 226 6.64 -12.66 22.59
C ALA A 226 5.23 -13.26 22.52
N PHE A 227 4.68 -13.46 21.32
CA PHE A 227 3.31 -13.91 21.11
C PHE A 227 3.21 -14.86 19.90
N ASP A 228 2.09 -15.55 19.78
CA ASP A 228 1.70 -16.28 18.58
C ASP A 228 0.51 -15.56 17.93
N TRP A 229 0.45 -15.60 16.61
CA TRP A 229 -0.51 -14.83 15.81
C TRP A 229 -1.38 -15.79 15.01
N VAL A 230 -2.69 -15.77 15.27
CA VAL A 230 -3.66 -16.62 14.58
C VAL A 230 -4.54 -15.74 13.71
N ILE A 231 -4.52 -16.00 12.41
CA ILE A 231 -5.36 -15.33 11.43
C ILE A 231 -6.50 -16.28 11.08
N ILE A 232 -7.73 -15.88 11.39
CA ILE A 232 -8.94 -16.60 11.01
C ILE A 232 -9.37 -16.06 9.63
N PRO A 233 -9.52 -16.91 8.59
CA PRO A 233 -9.93 -16.45 7.26
C PRO A 233 -11.25 -15.67 7.29
N GLU A 234 -11.34 -14.65 6.44
CA GLU A 234 -12.53 -13.80 6.21
C GLU A 234 -12.67 -13.59 4.70
N GLY A 235 -13.90 -13.61 4.17
CA GLY A 235 -14.21 -13.37 2.76
C GLY A 235 -14.77 -14.59 2.00
N GLY A 236 -15.43 -15.52 2.68
CA GLY A 236 -16.03 -16.70 2.07
C GLY A 236 -17.22 -17.26 2.85
N THR A 237 -17.22 -18.56 3.12
CA THR A 237 -18.26 -19.24 3.93
C THR A 237 -17.67 -19.88 5.18
N GLU A 238 -16.49 -19.41 5.61
CA GLU A 238 -15.73 -19.97 6.70
C GLU A 238 -16.36 -19.64 8.05
N ASN A 239 -16.21 -20.55 9.00
CA ASN A 239 -16.56 -20.29 10.39
C ASN A 239 -15.53 -19.36 11.01
N ASN A 240 -15.95 -18.13 11.27
CA ASN A 240 -15.15 -17.09 11.90
C ASN A 240 -15.96 -16.35 12.97
N THR A 241 -15.59 -16.54 14.24
CA THR A 241 -16.24 -15.88 15.38
C THR A 241 -15.95 -14.37 15.46
N LEU A 242 -14.94 -13.89 14.73
CA LEU A 242 -14.53 -12.49 14.65
C LEU A 242 -15.04 -11.80 13.38
N ALA A 243 -15.73 -12.51 12.49
CA ALA A 243 -16.41 -12.01 11.29
C ALA A 243 -17.56 -12.97 10.92
N SER A 244 -18.56 -13.10 11.80
CA SER A 244 -19.56 -14.16 11.72
C SER A 244 -20.55 -14.03 10.57
N TYR A 245 -20.63 -12.87 9.92
CA TYR A 245 -21.45 -12.65 8.73
C TYR A 245 -21.12 -13.63 7.59
N ASP A 246 -19.86 -14.08 7.47
CA ASP A 246 -19.44 -15.11 6.50
C ASP A 246 -20.10 -16.47 6.78
N SER A 247 -20.30 -16.80 8.05
CA SER A 247 -20.86 -18.09 8.49
C SER A 247 -22.38 -18.05 8.70
N CYS A 248 -23.01 -16.88 8.62
CA CYS A 248 -24.45 -16.67 8.78
C CYS A 248 -25.05 -16.14 7.48
N PHE A 249 -25.38 -17.01 6.55
CA PHE A 249 -25.67 -16.61 5.16
C PHE A 249 -26.88 -15.68 5.00
N ASN A 250 -27.88 -15.78 5.87
CA ASN A 250 -29.03 -14.88 5.83
C ASN A 250 -28.69 -13.43 6.23
N ASP A 251 -27.52 -13.18 6.81
CA ASP A 251 -27.04 -11.83 7.07
C ASP A 251 -26.68 -11.09 5.78
N ILE A 252 -26.11 -11.81 4.81
CA ILE A 252 -25.66 -11.23 3.53
C ILE A 252 -26.71 -11.35 2.41
N ASN A 253 -27.85 -12.00 2.66
CA ASN A 253 -28.90 -12.27 1.67
C ASN A 253 -30.12 -11.34 1.80
N ASN A 254 -30.40 -10.52 0.77
CA ASN A 254 -31.66 -9.76 0.57
C ASN A 254 -32.17 -9.00 1.81
N ILE A 255 -33.43 -8.55 1.78
CA ILE A 255 -34.10 -7.63 2.73
C ILE A 255 -33.77 -7.84 4.23
N PRO A 256 -33.61 -9.07 4.78
CA PRO A 256 -33.21 -9.25 6.18
C PRO A 256 -31.86 -8.60 6.55
N GLY A 257 -30.87 -8.60 5.66
CA GLY A 257 -29.52 -8.09 5.96
C GLY A 257 -29.35 -6.57 5.91
N TYR A 258 -30.33 -5.84 5.37
CA TYR A 258 -30.21 -4.41 5.07
C TYR A 258 -31.33 -3.57 5.73
N ILE A 259 -31.93 -4.07 6.81
CA ILE A 259 -33.08 -3.42 7.46
C ILE A 259 -32.69 -2.04 7.99
N GLY A 260 -31.55 -1.97 8.67
CA GLY A 260 -30.98 -0.75 9.22
C GLY A 260 -30.60 0.24 8.12
N ASP A 261 -30.00 -0.20 7.02
CA ASP A 261 -29.69 0.67 5.88
C ASP A 261 -30.94 1.35 5.30
N PHE A 262 -32.03 0.61 5.12
CA PHE A 262 -33.29 1.20 4.65
C PHE A 262 -33.87 2.19 5.67
N ASN A 263 -33.85 1.82 6.95
CA ASN A 263 -34.36 2.68 8.02
C ASN A 263 -33.55 3.99 8.17
N LEU A 264 -32.22 3.92 7.99
CA LEU A 264 -31.33 5.09 7.94
C LEU A 264 -31.71 5.99 6.76
N GLY A 265 -31.89 5.42 5.57
CA GLY A 265 -32.27 6.15 4.37
C GLY A 265 -33.59 6.90 4.52
N ASP A 266 -34.60 6.25 5.13
CA ASP A 266 -35.90 6.87 5.44
C ASP A 266 -35.77 7.96 6.51
N TYR A 267 -34.98 7.73 7.56
CA TYR A 267 -34.75 8.72 8.62
C TYR A 267 -34.00 9.96 8.10
N ALA A 268 -33.04 9.79 7.18
CA ALA A 268 -32.33 10.89 6.53
C ALA A 268 -33.27 11.85 5.80
N GLN A 269 -34.39 11.37 5.24
CA GLN A 269 -35.41 12.24 4.63
C GLN A 269 -36.07 13.20 5.63
N ILE A 270 -36.05 12.85 6.92
CA ILE A 270 -36.67 13.62 7.99
C ILE A 270 -35.71 14.72 8.45
N TYR A 271 -34.53 14.37 8.96
CA TYR A 271 -33.66 15.33 9.65
C TYR A 271 -32.87 16.25 8.70
N LEU A 272 -32.57 15.81 7.47
CA LEU A 272 -31.81 16.61 6.50
C LEU A 272 -32.66 17.55 5.64
N LYS A 273 -33.99 17.53 5.80
CA LYS A 273 -34.89 18.35 4.97
C LYS A 273 -34.56 19.83 5.02
N ASP A 274 -34.30 20.36 6.21
CA ASP A 274 -33.99 21.77 6.42
C ASP A 274 -32.53 22.09 6.07
N ALA A 275 -31.58 21.19 6.36
CA ALA A 275 -30.19 21.27 5.94
C ALA A 275 -30.07 21.40 4.41
N ARG A 276 -30.71 20.49 3.67
CA ARG A 276 -30.72 20.49 2.20
C ARG A 276 -31.30 21.79 1.65
N LYS A 277 -32.40 22.28 2.22
CA LYS A 277 -33.01 23.56 1.80
C LYS A 277 -32.08 24.75 2.06
N ARG A 278 -31.36 24.76 3.19
CA ARG A 278 -30.38 25.80 3.54
C ARG A 278 -29.18 25.76 2.60
N ILE A 279 -28.59 24.59 2.41
CA ILE A 279 -27.39 24.37 1.59
C ILE A 279 -27.66 24.71 0.11
N GLN A 280 -28.84 24.35 -0.42
CA GLN A 280 -29.25 24.64 -1.80
C GLN A 280 -29.23 26.14 -2.15
N GLN A 281 -29.28 27.05 -1.17
CA GLN A 281 -29.23 28.51 -1.41
C GLN A 281 -27.86 28.98 -1.93
N TYR A 282 -26.81 28.20 -1.69
CA TYR A 282 -25.43 28.53 -2.06
C TYR A 282 -24.97 27.85 -3.35
N VAL A 283 -25.89 27.15 -4.00
CA VAL A 283 -25.63 26.26 -5.13
C VAL A 283 -26.02 26.95 -6.44
N PRO A 284 -25.23 26.80 -7.51
CA PRO A 284 -25.51 27.42 -8.80
C PRO A 284 -26.81 26.89 -9.43
N GLU A 285 -27.41 27.71 -10.29
CA GLU A 285 -28.65 27.37 -10.98
C GLU A 285 -28.46 26.09 -11.81
N GLY A 286 -29.39 25.12 -11.66
CA GLY A 286 -29.33 23.84 -12.37
C GLY A 286 -28.60 22.71 -11.64
N PHE A 287 -27.83 22.99 -10.57
CA PHE A 287 -27.32 21.94 -9.68
C PHE A 287 -28.30 21.71 -8.53
N VAL A 288 -28.83 20.48 -8.43
CA VAL A 288 -29.84 20.12 -7.42
C VAL A 288 -29.23 19.16 -6.40
N PHE A 289 -29.20 19.56 -5.13
CA PHE A 289 -28.87 18.67 -4.01
C PHE A 289 -30.06 17.77 -3.66
N THR A 290 -29.78 16.49 -3.52
CA THR A 290 -30.67 15.49 -2.94
C THR A 290 -30.41 15.33 -1.43
N ILE A 291 -31.27 14.59 -0.73
CA ILE A 291 -31.00 14.23 0.67
C ILE A 291 -29.74 13.35 0.76
N ASN A 292 -29.56 12.41 -0.16
CA ASN A 292 -28.35 11.57 -0.20
C ASN A 292 -27.09 12.42 -0.40
N ASP A 293 -27.11 13.41 -1.31
CA ASP A 293 -25.98 14.34 -1.46
C ASP A 293 -25.69 15.09 -0.15
N THR A 294 -26.73 15.45 0.60
CA THR A 294 -26.62 16.19 1.87
C THR A 294 -26.04 15.30 2.98
N TYR A 295 -26.46 14.02 3.04
CA TYR A 295 -25.90 13.01 3.94
C TYR A 295 -24.41 12.76 3.61
N ALA A 296 -24.06 12.70 2.32
CA ALA A 296 -22.69 12.53 1.87
C ALA A 296 -21.76 13.62 2.42
N LEU A 297 -22.23 14.86 2.60
CA LEU A 297 -21.41 15.91 3.22
C LEU A 297 -21.09 15.61 4.69
N GLN A 298 -22.01 15.01 5.44
CA GLN A 298 -21.76 14.62 6.84
C GLN A 298 -20.78 13.46 6.91
N SER A 299 -20.95 12.45 6.06
CA SER A 299 -20.04 11.31 5.94
C SER A 299 -18.63 11.74 5.50
N LEU A 300 -18.52 12.56 4.45
CA LEU A 300 -17.27 13.15 3.98
C LEU A 300 -16.56 13.94 5.08
N CYS A 301 -17.27 14.72 5.88
CA CYS A 301 -16.69 15.39 7.05
C CYS A 301 -16.00 14.39 8.00
N ALA A 302 -16.70 13.32 8.38
CA ALA A 302 -16.18 12.33 9.33
C ALA A 302 -14.96 11.58 8.76
N TYR A 303 -15.03 11.14 7.49
CA TYR A 303 -13.95 10.39 6.85
C TYR A 303 -12.74 11.26 6.51
N GLU A 304 -12.93 12.43 5.92
CA GLU A 304 -11.84 13.37 5.65
C GLU A 304 -11.17 13.81 6.94
N TYR A 305 -11.92 14.06 8.02
CA TYR A 305 -11.28 14.43 9.27
C TYR A 305 -10.46 13.28 9.89
N ASN A 306 -10.92 12.03 9.74
CA ASN A 306 -10.16 10.86 10.18
C ASN A 306 -8.87 10.63 9.36
N TYR A 307 -8.84 11.03 8.09
CA TYR A 307 -7.68 10.88 7.21
C TYR A 307 -6.76 12.12 7.19
N LEU A 308 -7.32 13.30 6.99
CA LEU A 308 -6.65 14.59 6.75
C LEU A 308 -6.56 15.49 7.99
N TYR A 309 -7.24 15.16 9.10
CA TYR A 309 -7.42 16.05 10.27
C TYR A 309 -8.12 17.39 9.96
N SER A 310 -8.79 17.50 8.80
CA SER A 310 -9.54 18.68 8.40
C SER A 310 -10.57 18.31 7.34
N SER A 311 -11.73 18.99 7.35
CA SER A 311 -12.71 18.92 6.27
C SER A 311 -13.57 20.18 6.25
N ASP A 312 -13.75 20.76 5.06
CA ASP A 312 -14.60 21.94 4.86
C ASP A 312 -16.11 21.61 4.97
N PHE A 313 -16.47 20.31 4.90
CA PHE A 313 -17.86 19.87 5.05
C PHE A 313 -18.39 19.98 6.48
N CYS A 314 -17.51 19.92 7.49
CA CYS A 314 -17.93 19.79 8.88
C CYS A 314 -18.73 21.00 9.40
N GLY A 315 -18.39 22.21 8.94
CA GLY A 315 -19.02 23.46 9.39
C GLY A 315 -20.41 23.75 8.79
N LEU A 316 -20.98 22.85 8.00
CA LEU A 316 -22.21 23.10 7.21
C LEU A 316 -23.51 22.82 7.98
N PHE A 317 -23.43 22.19 9.15
CA PHE A 317 -24.56 21.62 9.87
C PHE A 317 -24.74 22.22 11.27
N THR A 318 -25.98 22.20 11.75
CA THR A 318 -26.33 22.54 13.13
C THR A 318 -26.09 21.36 14.06
N GLU A 319 -26.09 21.60 15.37
CA GLU A 319 -25.97 20.53 16.37
C GLU A 319 -27.13 19.52 16.27
N GLU A 320 -28.37 19.99 16.05
CA GLU A 320 -29.54 19.11 15.89
C GLU A 320 -29.42 18.23 14.63
N GLU A 321 -28.82 18.72 13.55
CA GLU A 321 -28.56 17.94 12.33
C GLU A 321 -27.44 16.92 12.53
N TRP A 322 -26.42 17.23 13.34
CA TRP A 322 -25.41 16.25 13.76
C TRP A 322 -25.99 15.20 14.70
N GLN A 323 -26.86 15.58 15.65
CA GLN A 323 -27.62 14.61 16.46
C GLN A 323 -28.49 13.70 15.60
N GLY A 324 -29.06 14.23 14.51
CA GLY A 324 -29.77 13.44 13.50
C GLY A 324 -28.85 12.44 12.79
N PHE A 325 -27.61 12.81 12.46
CA PHE A 325 -26.61 11.91 11.87
C PHE A 325 -26.26 10.77 12.84
N GLU A 326 -25.91 11.09 14.09
CA GLU A 326 -25.69 10.08 15.14
C GLU A 326 -26.86 9.10 15.25
N TYR A 327 -28.09 9.63 15.30
CA TYR A 327 -29.27 8.81 15.47
C TYR A 327 -29.62 7.97 14.22
N ALA A 328 -29.24 8.43 13.04
CA ALA A 328 -29.38 7.65 11.81
C ALA A 328 -28.50 6.38 11.88
N HIS A 329 -27.28 6.51 12.39
CA HIS A 329 -26.39 5.39 12.65
C HIS A 329 -26.85 4.53 13.83
N ASP A 330 -27.41 5.12 14.90
CA ASP A 330 -28.05 4.37 16.00
C ASP A 330 -29.15 3.44 15.45
N ILE A 331 -30.00 3.95 14.56
CA ILE A 331 -31.05 3.18 13.89
C ILE A 331 -30.44 2.07 13.03
N GLN A 332 -29.47 2.39 12.17
CA GLN A 332 -28.85 1.42 11.27
C GLN A 332 -28.29 0.23 12.07
N TYR A 333 -27.36 0.49 12.99
CA TYR A 333 -26.66 -0.56 13.71
C TYR A 333 -27.56 -1.34 14.68
N TYR A 334 -28.61 -0.72 15.23
CA TYR A 334 -29.59 -1.45 16.04
C TYR A 334 -30.35 -2.50 15.22
N PHE A 335 -30.74 -2.14 13.99
CA PHE A 335 -31.53 -2.97 13.10
C PHE A 335 -30.71 -3.87 12.17
N ASP A 336 -29.40 -3.66 12.08
CA ASP A 336 -28.49 -4.53 11.31
C ASP A 336 -27.74 -5.53 12.20
N TYR A 337 -27.42 -5.20 13.46
CA TYR A 337 -26.52 -6.04 14.28
C TYR A 337 -26.98 -6.27 15.73
N ALA A 338 -28.08 -5.66 16.16
CA ALA A 338 -28.59 -5.78 17.53
C ALA A 338 -29.97 -6.47 17.59
N TRP A 339 -30.81 -6.11 18.57
CA TRP A 339 -32.14 -6.71 18.79
C TRP A 339 -33.13 -6.48 17.63
N GLY A 340 -32.92 -5.43 16.82
CA GLY A 340 -33.71 -5.16 15.63
C GLY A 340 -33.44 -6.10 14.46
N GLN A 341 -32.36 -6.88 14.52
CA GLN A 341 -31.96 -7.84 13.48
C GLN A 341 -32.23 -9.28 13.95
N PRO A 342 -33.01 -10.09 13.19
CA PRO A 342 -33.12 -11.54 13.43
C PRO A 342 -31.79 -12.30 13.61
N THR A 343 -30.76 -11.98 12.81
CA THR A 343 -29.41 -12.58 12.89
C THR A 343 -28.50 -11.97 13.96
N GLY A 344 -28.81 -10.79 14.54
CA GLY A 344 -27.86 -10.04 15.38
C GLY A 344 -27.38 -10.81 16.61
N ARG A 345 -28.27 -11.57 17.26
CA ARG A 345 -27.88 -12.49 18.35
C ARG A 345 -27.02 -13.67 17.85
N ALA A 346 -27.34 -14.20 16.68
CA ALA A 346 -26.66 -15.36 16.11
C ALA A 346 -25.23 -15.03 15.67
N GLN A 347 -24.97 -13.82 15.21
CA GLN A 347 -23.63 -13.37 14.86
C GLN A 347 -22.68 -13.39 16.08
N GLY A 348 -23.13 -12.89 17.23
CA GLY A 348 -22.30 -12.82 18.44
C GLY A 348 -22.13 -14.14 19.18
N ILE A 349 -22.94 -15.18 18.89
CA ILE A 349 -23.00 -16.37 19.75
C ILE A 349 -21.70 -17.19 19.74
N GLY A 350 -21.01 -17.25 18.61
CA GLY A 350 -19.76 -18.02 18.51
C GLY A 350 -18.67 -17.45 19.41
N TYR A 351 -18.50 -16.12 19.45
CA TYR A 351 -17.57 -15.48 20.37
C TYR A 351 -17.98 -15.67 21.83
N VAL A 352 -19.28 -15.63 22.16
CA VAL A 352 -19.75 -15.93 23.53
C VAL A 352 -19.42 -17.37 23.93
N GLN A 353 -19.55 -18.34 23.02
CA GLN A 353 -19.13 -19.73 23.28
C GLN A 353 -17.63 -19.82 23.56
N GLU A 354 -16.79 -19.14 22.78
CA GLU A 354 -15.33 -19.07 22.99
C GLU A 354 -14.96 -18.39 24.33
N LEU A 355 -15.63 -17.28 24.67
CA LEU A 355 -15.45 -16.59 25.95
C LEU A 355 -15.74 -17.54 27.12
N LEU A 356 -16.88 -18.24 27.08
CA LEU A 356 -17.27 -19.22 28.09
C LEU A 356 -16.30 -20.40 28.14
N ALA A 357 -15.79 -20.85 27.00
CA ALA A 357 -14.80 -21.92 26.90
C ALA A 357 -13.48 -21.54 27.59
N ARG A 358 -12.96 -20.32 27.34
CA ARG A 358 -11.75 -19.82 28.00
C ARG A 358 -11.94 -19.60 29.51
N ILE A 359 -13.11 -19.11 29.92
CA ILE A 359 -13.47 -18.93 31.34
C ILE A 359 -13.56 -20.27 32.08
N GLN A 360 -14.20 -21.27 31.47
CA GLN A 360 -14.38 -22.60 32.06
C GLN A 360 -13.15 -23.50 31.88
N ASN A 361 -12.17 -23.04 31.08
CA ASN A 361 -10.98 -23.79 30.74
C ASN A 361 -11.32 -25.13 30.04
N GLU A 362 -12.18 -25.05 29.03
CA GLU A 362 -12.64 -26.18 28.20
C GLU A 362 -12.48 -25.87 26.70
N TYR A 363 -12.17 -26.89 25.89
CA TYR A 363 -12.09 -26.76 24.43
C TYR A 363 -13.46 -26.96 23.77
N ILE A 364 -13.63 -26.42 22.56
CA ILE A 364 -14.87 -26.59 21.78
C ILE A 364 -14.66 -27.62 20.68
N PHE A 365 -15.43 -28.71 20.72
CA PHE A 365 -15.24 -29.87 19.83
C PHE A 365 -16.18 -29.90 18.61
N THR A 366 -17.11 -28.95 18.51
CA THR A 366 -18.13 -28.93 17.46
C THR A 366 -18.34 -27.53 16.91
N SER A 367 -18.50 -27.44 15.59
CA SER A 367 -18.79 -26.18 14.89
C SER A 367 -20.30 -26.05 14.67
N ASN A 368 -21.03 -25.64 15.70
CA ASN A 368 -22.50 -25.51 15.69
C ASN A 368 -23.01 -24.06 15.52
N SER A 369 -22.07 -23.14 15.32
CA SER A 369 -22.24 -21.70 15.12
C SER A 369 -21.09 -21.19 14.23
N SER A 370 -20.74 -19.91 14.31
CA SER A 370 -19.53 -19.32 13.71
C SER A 370 -18.21 -19.86 14.29
N VAL A 371 -18.27 -20.72 15.32
CA VAL A 371 -17.11 -21.44 15.88
C VAL A 371 -16.46 -22.37 14.85
N ASN A 372 -15.13 -22.35 14.80
CA ASN A 372 -14.32 -23.33 14.07
C ASN A 372 -13.64 -24.29 15.04
N SER A 373 -14.24 -25.46 15.24
CA SER A 373 -13.74 -26.46 16.18
C SER A 373 -12.36 -27.03 15.84
N THR A 374 -11.85 -26.87 14.61
CA THR A 374 -10.47 -27.24 14.28
C THR A 374 -9.47 -26.30 14.95
N LEU A 375 -9.81 -25.00 15.03
CA LEU A 375 -9.00 -23.99 15.73
C LEU A 375 -9.24 -24.06 17.25
N ASP A 376 -10.49 -24.26 17.67
CA ASP A 376 -10.90 -24.16 19.07
C ASP A 376 -10.74 -25.45 19.88
N ASN A 377 -10.38 -26.56 19.21
CA ASN A 377 -9.94 -27.82 19.82
C ASN A 377 -8.41 -28.00 19.72
N ASN A 378 -7.66 -26.90 19.73
CA ASN A 378 -6.22 -26.94 19.60
C ASN A 378 -5.57 -25.90 20.50
N ASN A 379 -4.67 -26.36 21.38
CA ASN A 379 -3.94 -25.49 22.31
C ASN A 379 -3.04 -24.46 21.60
N GLU A 380 -2.59 -24.73 20.38
CA GLU A 380 -1.72 -23.80 19.63
C GLU A 380 -2.50 -22.58 19.13
N THR A 381 -3.75 -22.78 18.71
CA THR A 381 -4.60 -21.72 18.11
C THR A 381 -5.64 -21.16 19.08
N PHE A 382 -6.01 -21.92 20.11
CA PHE A 382 -6.98 -21.54 21.13
C PHE A 382 -6.49 -21.99 22.54
N PRO A 383 -5.38 -21.44 23.05
CA PRO A 383 -4.85 -21.84 24.36
C PRO A 383 -5.80 -21.48 25.50
N LEU A 384 -5.90 -22.35 26.50
CA LEU A 384 -6.71 -22.11 27.70
C LEU A 384 -5.81 -21.68 28.88
N GLY A 385 -6.36 -20.91 29.82
CA GLY A 385 -5.65 -20.48 31.03
C GLY A 385 -4.66 -19.32 30.84
N GLN A 386 -4.74 -18.56 29.75
CA GLN A 386 -3.91 -17.35 29.59
C GLN A 386 -4.34 -16.26 30.59
N LYS A 387 -3.39 -15.38 30.93
CA LYS A 387 -3.68 -14.17 31.74
C LYS A 387 -4.50 -13.14 30.97
N PHE A 388 -4.34 -13.07 29.66
CA PHE A 388 -5.28 -12.34 28.84
C PHE A 388 -5.42 -12.97 27.45
N TYR A 389 -6.49 -12.57 26.77
CA TYR A 389 -6.79 -12.87 25.38
C TYR A 389 -7.04 -11.56 24.64
N ALA A 390 -6.56 -11.46 23.41
CA ALA A 390 -6.86 -10.34 22.54
C ALA A 390 -7.31 -10.85 21.17
N ASP A 391 -8.51 -10.45 20.78
CA ASP A 391 -9.15 -10.77 19.53
C ASP A 391 -9.50 -9.47 18.79
N PHE A 392 -9.10 -9.34 17.53
CA PHE A 392 -9.35 -8.17 16.70
C PHE A 392 -10.45 -8.47 15.67
N SER A 393 -11.45 -7.59 15.59
CA SER A 393 -12.72 -7.82 14.90
C SER A 393 -13.30 -6.51 14.32
N HIS A 394 -14.59 -6.55 14.00
CA HIS A 394 -15.39 -5.47 13.40
C HIS A 394 -16.40 -4.92 14.43
N ASP A 395 -16.98 -3.77 14.14
CA ASP A 395 -18.01 -3.10 14.96
C ASP A 395 -19.27 -3.94 15.18
N ASP A 396 -19.82 -4.46 14.09
CA ASP A 396 -20.99 -5.33 14.06
C ASP A 396 -20.89 -6.51 15.04
N ILE A 397 -19.72 -7.15 15.11
CA ILE A 397 -19.46 -8.28 16.01
C ILE A 397 -19.51 -7.84 17.48
N LEU A 398 -18.97 -6.67 17.84
CA LEU A 398 -19.04 -6.18 19.23
C LEU A 398 -20.50 -5.99 19.67
N LEU A 399 -21.35 -5.40 18.83
CA LEU A 399 -22.78 -5.23 19.14
C LEU A 399 -23.52 -6.56 19.20
N SER A 400 -23.23 -7.45 18.25
CA SER A 400 -23.81 -8.79 18.20
C SER A 400 -23.45 -9.61 19.44
N VAL A 401 -22.21 -9.47 19.95
CA VAL A 401 -21.77 -10.09 21.21
C VAL A 401 -22.54 -9.53 22.41
N LEU A 402 -22.74 -8.21 22.51
CA LEU A 402 -23.55 -7.62 23.57
C LEU A 402 -25.01 -8.10 23.54
N THR A 403 -25.54 -8.28 22.33
CA THR A 403 -26.88 -8.84 22.09
C THR A 403 -26.95 -10.32 22.47
N ALA A 404 -25.93 -11.11 22.13
CA ALA A 404 -25.81 -12.53 22.49
C ALA A 404 -25.67 -12.75 24.01
N LEU A 405 -24.92 -11.88 24.70
CA LEU A 405 -24.84 -11.83 26.17
C LEU A 405 -26.16 -11.45 26.83
N SER A 406 -27.16 -11.04 26.05
CA SER A 406 -28.50 -10.65 26.51
C SER A 406 -28.46 -9.47 27.48
N LEU A 407 -27.63 -8.46 27.19
CA LEU A 407 -27.50 -7.25 27.98
C LEU A 407 -28.70 -6.30 27.75
N GLU A 408 -29.77 -6.47 28.52
CA GLU A 408 -31.04 -5.76 28.32
C GLU A 408 -30.95 -4.24 28.53
N TYR A 409 -29.85 -3.72 29.10
CA TYR A 409 -29.63 -2.28 29.20
C TYR A 409 -29.71 -1.58 27.82
N LEU A 410 -29.20 -2.22 26.77
CA LEU A 410 -29.17 -1.69 25.40
C LEU A 410 -30.42 -2.04 24.56
N HIS A 411 -31.38 -2.79 25.14
CA HIS A 411 -32.60 -3.23 24.47
C HIS A 411 -33.69 -2.15 24.56
N GLU A 412 -33.42 -0.99 23.95
CA GLU A 412 -34.36 0.11 23.76
C GLU A 412 -34.50 0.37 22.26
N THR A 413 -35.62 -0.08 21.67
CA THR A 413 -35.87 0.06 20.22
C THR A 413 -35.91 1.53 19.81
N PRO A 414 -35.07 1.99 18.86
CA PRO A 414 -35.08 3.38 18.44
C PRO A 414 -36.34 3.71 17.62
N SER A 415 -36.84 4.95 17.77
CA SER A 415 -37.95 5.47 16.98
C SER A 415 -37.48 5.86 15.58
N LEU A 416 -38.11 5.30 14.55
CA LEU A 416 -37.77 5.60 13.15
C LEU A 416 -38.22 7.00 12.67
N THR A 417 -38.85 7.82 13.52
CA THR A 417 -39.44 9.11 13.09
C THR A 417 -39.20 10.27 14.06
N ALA A 418 -38.65 10.02 15.25
CA ALA A 418 -38.42 11.07 16.24
C ALA A 418 -37.24 11.97 15.82
N TYR A 419 -37.50 13.27 15.64
CA TYR A 419 -36.49 14.30 15.39
C TYR A 419 -36.88 15.62 16.10
N PRO A 420 -36.00 16.20 16.95
CA PRO A 420 -34.69 15.68 17.38
C PRO A 420 -34.79 14.39 18.21
N PRO A 421 -33.73 13.57 18.26
CA PRO A 421 -33.71 12.32 19.02
C PRO A 421 -33.79 12.54 20.54
N ASP A 422 -34.27 11.56 21.31
CA ASP A 422 -34.26 11.64 22.78
C ASP A 422 -32.79 11.61 23.27
N PRO A 423 -32.32 12.64 24.00
CA PRO A 423 -30.96 12.67 24.52
C PRO A 423 -30.70 11.62 25.62
N ARG A 424 -31.74 10.97 26.17
CA ARG A 424 -31.64 9.96 27.23
C ARG A 424 -31.65 8.52 26.71
N ARG A 425 -31.73 8.32 25.39
CA ARG A 425 -31.64 6.99 24.78
C ARG A 425 -30.35 6.30 25.18
N ARG A 426 -30.39 4.98 25.32
CA ARG A 426 -29.22 4.20 25.77
C ARG A 426 -28.32 3.71 24.64
N PHE A 427 -28.88 3.57 23.45
CA PHE A 427 -28.16 3.18 22.25
C PHE A 427 -27.63 4.45 21.56
N ILE A 428 -26.36 4.76 21.82
CA ILE A 428 -25.61 5.88 21.23
C ILE A 428 -24.34 5.30 20.65
N LEU A 429 -24.31 5.07 19.33
CA LEU A 429 -23.35 4.24 18.63
C LEU A 429 -21.93 4.77 18.77
N SER A 430 -21.74 6.10 18.78
CA SER A 430 -20.43 6.72 19.01
C SER A 430 -19.79 6.31 20.33
N ASN A 431 -20.58 5.91 21.33
CA ASN A 431 -20.12 5.45 22.64
C ASN A 431 -20.07 3.92 22.75
N LEU A 432 -20.67 3.19 21.81
CA LEU A 432 -20.68 1.72 21.78
C LEU A 432 -19.55 1.18 20.90
N THR A 433 -19.54 1.54 19.62
CA THR A 433 -18.58 1.02 18.63
C THR A 433 -17.96 2.11 17.76
N PRO A 434 -17.31 3.15 18.33
CA PRO A 434 -16.45 4.05 17.56
C PRO A 434 -15.28 3.28 16.91
N PHE A 435 -14.47 3.93 16.06
CA PHE A 435 -13.22 3.31 15.60
C PHE A 435 -12.33 2.94 16.79
N ALA A 436 -11.63 1.81 16.70
CA ALA A 436 -10.84 1.20 17.79
C ALA A 436 -11.63 0.92 19.08
N ALA A 437 -12.96 0.75 18.99
CA ALA A 437 -13.79 0.34 20.12
C ALA A 437 -13.32 -0.99 20.73
N ARG A 438 -13.55 -1.16 22.02
CA ARG A 438 -13.11 -2.36 22.74
C ARG A 438 -14.12 -2.79 23.79
N LEU A 439 -14.45 -4.09 23.76
CA LEU A 439 -15.16 -4.80 24.80
C LEU A 439 -14.15 -5.60 25.62
N VAL A 440 -14.07 -5.30 26.92
CA VAL A 440 -13.14 -5.94 27.86
C VAL A 440 -13.93 -6.70 28.90
N THR A 441 -13.73 -8.02 28.99
CA THR A 441 -14.29 -8.86 30.06
C THR A 441 -13.21 -9.21 31.07
N GLU A 442 -13.37 -8.75 32.31
CA GLU A 442 -12.48 -8.98 33.44
C GLU A 442 -12.97 -10.18 34.26
N VAL A 443 -12.09 -11.12 34.57
CA VAL A 443 -12.31 -12.12 35.62
C VAL A 443 -11.56 -11.66 36.87
N ILE A 444 -12.29 -11.46 37.96
CA ILE A 444 -11.79 -10.87 39.20
C ILE A 444 -11.84 -11.94 40.30
N GLY A 445 -10.72 -12.16 40.97
CA GLY A 445 -10.65 -13.00 42.15
C GLY A 445 -10.81 -12.18 43.43
N CYS A 446 -11.57 -12.70 44.38
CA CYS A 446 -11.90 -12.05 45.65
C CYS A 446 -11.77 -13.03 46.82
N SER A 447 -11.31 -12.52 47.95
CA SER A 447 -11.24 -13.27 49.22
C SER A 447 -12.59 -13.44 49.92
N SER A 448 -13.59 -12.62 49.58
CA SER A 448 -14.96 -12.69 50.10
C SER A 448 -15.93 -13.11 49.01
N ALA A 449 -16.96 -13.89 49.37
CA ALA A 449 -18.11 -14.21 48.53
C ALA A 449 -19.03 -13.01 48.30
N ASP A 450 -18.96 -12.01 49.19
CA ASP A 450 -19.71 -10.77 49.14
C ASP A 450 -18.74 -9.60 49.40
N PRO A 451 -17.93 -9.22 48.39
CA PRO A 451 -17.01 -8.11 48.52
C PRO A 451 -17.77 -6.79 48.48
N LYS A 452 -17.51 -5.91 49.45
CA LYS A 452 -18.19 -4.62 49.57
C LYS A 452 -17.82 -3.67 48.42
N GLU A 453 -18.83 -3.09 47.79
CA GLU A 453 -18.71 -2.16 46.67
C GLU A 453 -17.90 -0.91 47.06
N VAL A 454 -17.19 -0.34 46.06
CA VAL A 454 -16.35 0.83 46.24
C VAL A 454 -16.69 1.88 45.19
N SER A 455 -17.19 3.02 45.66
CA SER A 455 -17.77 4.04 44.79
C SER A 455 -16.77 4.78 43.90
N LYS A 456 -15.48 4.73 44.22
CA LYS A 456 -14.44 5.46 43.49
C LYS A 456 -13.34 4.52 43.05
N ARG A 457 -12.83 4.76 41.83
CA ARG A 457 -11.63 4.09 41.34
C ARG A 457 -10.44 4.41 42.24
N GLN A 458 -9.63 3.39 42.47
CA GLN A 458 -8.37 3.50 43.21
C GLN A 458 -7.25 3.02 42.31
N THR A 459 -6.11 3.72 42.33
CA THR A 459 -4.90 3.26 41.68
C THR A 459 -4.36 2.05 42.43
N GLN A 460 -4.14 0.95 41.71
CA GLN A 460 -3.48 -0.24 42.24
C GLN A 460 -1.99 -0.17 41.88
N TYR A 461 -1.15 0.14 42.87
CA TYR A 461 0.30 0.24 42.68
C TYR A 461 0.99 -1.13 42.74
N THR A 462 0.48 -2.03 43.58
CA THR A 462 0.97 -3.42 43.70
C THR A 462 -0.20 -4.38 43.80
N PRO A 463 -0.02 -5.66 43.42
CA PRO A 463 -1.09 -6.64 43.51
C PRO A 463 -1.69 -6.79 44.93
N SER A 464 -0.85 -6.76 45.96
CA SER A 464 -1.28 -6.98 47.35
C SER A 464 -1.77 -5.72 48.10
N GLN A 465 -1.74 -4.53 47.48
CA GLN A 465 -1.96 -3.25 48.16
C GLN A 465 -3.28 -3.20 48.97
N TYR A 466 -4.35 -3.76 48.42
CA TYR A 466 -5.68 -3.74 49.04
C TYR A 466 -6.07 -5.09 49.66
N GLY A 467 -5.08 -5.86 50.12
CA GLY A 467 -5.30 -7.12 50.83
C GLY A 467 -5.70 -8.30 49.93
N TYR A 468 -5.49 -8.18 48.62
CA TYR A 468 -5.65 -9.31 47.70
C TYR A 468 -4.50 -10.31 47.88
N ASP A 469 -4.86 -11.58 47.97
CA ASP A 469 -3.95 -12.73 47.96
C ASP A 469 -4.57 -13.81 47.08
N ALA A 470 -3.87 -14.19 46.01
CA ALA A 470 -4.34 -15.19 45.05
C ALA A 470 -4.67 -16.55 45.71
N SER A 471 -4.00 -16.91 46.80
CA SER A 471 -4.24 -18.16 47.53
C SER A 471 -5.58 -18.17 48.29
N ASN A 472 -6.04 -17.00 48.71
CA ASN A 472 -7.30 -16.82 49.44
C ASN A 472 -8.45 -16.35 48.53
N ALA A 473 -8.17 -16.03 47.26
CA ALA A 473 -9.14 -15.49 46.30
C ALA A 473 -10.03 -16.58 45.69
N THR A 474 -10.74 -17.34 46.53
CA THR A 474 -11.56 -18.49 46.10
C THR A 474 -12.86 -18.10 45.40
N HIS A 475 -13.31 -16.85 45.54
CA HIS A 475 -14.54 -16.35 44.91
C HIS A 475 -14.20 -15.61 43.63
N LYS A 476 -14.83 -15.99 42.51
CA LYS A 476 -14.58 -15.37 41.21
C LYS A 476 -15.79 -14.56 40.77
N PHE A 477 -15.52 -13.42 40.14
CA PHE A 477 -16.50 -12.50 39.58
C PHE A 477 -16.13 -12.15 38.14
N VAL A 478 -17.12 -11.71 37.37
CA VAL A 478 -16.96 -11.14 36.03
C VAL A 478 -17.39 -9.68 36.06
N ARG A 479 -16.68 -8.83 35.32
CA ARG A 479 -17.10 -7.47 34.96
C ARG A 479 -16.85 -7.26 33.49
N ALA A 480 -17.71 -6.53 32.79
CA ALA A 480 -17.44 -6.12 31.41
C ALA A 480 -17.34 -4.60 31.30
N ARG A 481 -16.50 -4.12 30.40
CA ARG A 481 -16.33 -2.70 30.08
C ARG A 481 -16.40 -2.50 28.57
N LEU A 482 -17.16 -1.52 28.12
CA LEU A 482 -17.21 -1.09 26.73
C LEU A 482 -16.63 0.33 26.63
N ASN A 483 -15.48 0.44 25.97
CA ASN A 483 -14.71 1.69 25.89
C ASN A 483 -14.50 2.31 27.28
N ASN A 484 -14.02 1.52 28.24
CA ASN A 484 -13.81 1.86 29.67
C ASN A 484 -15.07 2.04 30.55
N GLY A 485 -16.23 2.34 29.98
CA GLY A 485 -17.51 2.36 30.70
C GLY A 485 -17.93 0.97 31.18
N ILE A 486 -18.25 0.81 32.46
CA ILE A 486 -18.63 -0.48 33.04
C ILE A 486 -20.05 -0.83 32.63
N LEU A 487 -20.23 -2.04 32.07
CA LEU A 487 -21.53 -2.53 31.65
C LEU A 487 -22.34 -3.05 32.86
N PRO A 488 -23.62 -2.70 32.97
CA PRO A 488 -24.50 -3.14 34.05
C PRO A 488 -24.90 -4.61 33.83
N LEU A 489 -24.06 -5.55 34.28
CA LEU A 489 -24.30 -6.99 34.13
C LEU A 489 -25.56 -7.46 34.86
N ASP A 490 -26.08 -6.70 35.82
CA ASP A 490 -27.36 -6.94 36.48
C ASP A 490 -28.57 -6.86 35.53
N SER A 491 -28.39 -6.21 34.37
CA SER A 491 -29.35 -6.16 33.27
C SER A 491 -29.34 -7.41 32.38
N ILE A 492 -28.38 -8.33 32.55
CA ILE A 492 -28.38 -9.59 31.79
C ILE A 492 -29.69 -10.36 32.04
N ARG A 493 -30.31 -10.83 30.96
CA ARG A 493 -31.55 -11.63 30.98
C ARG A 493 -31.44 -12.80 31.96
N GLY A 494 -32.54 -13.12 32.64
CA GLY A 494 -32.60 -14.18 33.66
C GLY A 494 -32.25 -13.71 35.08
N GLY A 495 -31.65 -12.51 35.24
CA GLY A 495 -31.53 -11.83 36.53
C GLY A 495 -30.57 -12.47 37.53
N LYS A 496 -29.72 -13.39 37.10
CA LYS A 496 -28.73 -14.09 37.95
C LYS A 496 -27.61 -13.17 38.46
N CYS A 497 -27.32 -12.10 37.73
CA CYS A 497 -26.33 -11.09 38.09
C CYS A 497 -26.92 -9.90 38.87
N LYS A 498 -28.20 -9.95 39.28
CA LYS A 498 -28.85 -8.83 39.97
C LYS A 498 -28.29 -8.59 41.37
N GLY A 499 -28.30 -7.32 41.77
CA GLY A 499 -28.15 -6.91 43.16
C GLY A 499 -26.83 -6.22 43.51
N ARG A 500 -25.93 -6.01 42.54
CA ARG A 500 -24.68 -5.27 42.74
C ARG A 500 -24.66 -3.97 41.94
N THR A 501 -24.15 -2.92 42.56
CA THR A 501 -24.07 -1.56 41.98
C THR A 501 -22.76 -1.29 41.24
N ASP A 502 -21.81 -2.22 41.32
CA ASP A 502 -20.45 -2.10 40.77
C ASP A 502 -20.23 -2.84 39.44
N GLY A 503 -21.30 -3.40 38.87
CA GLY A 503 -21.26 -4.19 37.64
C GLY A 503 -20.57 -5.55 37.77
N LEU A 504 -20.20 -5.98 38.98
CA LEU A 504 -19.70 -7.34 39.20
C LEU A 504 -20.84 -8.35 39.18
N CYS A 505 -20.57 -9.52 38.61
CA CYS A 505 -21.44 -10.69 38.70
C CYS A 505 -20.62 -11.89 39.20
N PRO A 506 -21.10 -12.68 40.19
CA PRO A 506 -20.45 -13.94 40.54
C PRO A 506 -20.26 -14.81 39.30
N LEU A 507 -19.07 -15.37 39.11
CA LEU A 507 -18.70 -16.08 37.88
C LEU A 507 -19.65 -17.24 37.58
N SER A 508 -20.06 -17.98 38.60
CA SER A 508 -21.04 -19.07 38.49
C SER A 508 -22.41 -18.57 38.00
N ASN A 509 -22.85 -17.41 38.48
CA ASN A 509 -24.13 -16.82 38.09
C ASN A 509 -24.07 -16.29 36.67
N PHE A 510 -22.93 -15.72 36.26
CA PHE A 510 -22.70 -15.32 34.87
C PHE A 510 -22.78 -16.54 33.95
N ILE A 511 -22.02 -17.61 34.22
CA ILE A 511 -22.06 -18.85 33.41
C ILE A 511 -23.48 -19.42 33.36
N GLU A 512 -24.18 -19.49 34.49
CA GLU A 512 -25.57 -19.98 34.53
C GLU A 512 -26.50 -19.10 33.68
N SER A 513 -26.33 -17.77 33.69
CA SER A 513 -27.13 -16.85 32.87
C SER A 513 -26.93 -17.05 31.36
N GLN A 514 -25.77 -17.57 30.96
CA GLN A 514 -25.41 -17.78 29.56
C GLN A 514 -25.70 -19.20 29.07
N ALA A 515 -26.18 -20.11 29.94
CA ALA A 515 -26.40 -21.51 29.59
C ALA A 515 -27.36 -21.71 28.40
N ASP A 516 -28.38 -20.86 28.29
CA ASP A 516 -29.37 -20.90 27.20
C ASP A 516 -29.02 -19.98 26.03
N ALA A 517 -27.89 -19.26 26.06
CA ALA A 517 -27.56 -18.24 25.05
C ALA A 517 -27.53 -18.82 23.61
N TYR A 518 -26.99 -20.04 23.45
CA TYR A 518 -26.98 -20.73 22.15
C TYR A 518 -28.37 -21.13 21.68
N ALA A 519 -29.22 -21.65 22.58
CA ALA A 519 -30.60 -22.00 22.20
C ALA A 519 -31.40 -20.75 21.82
N LEU A 520 -31.20 -19.64 22.53
CA LEU A 520 -31.85 -18.36 22.26
C LEU A 520 -31.37 -17.71 20.95
N SER A 521 -30.16 -18.00 20.47
CA SER A 521 -29.69 -17.45 19.19
C SER A 521 -30.44 -18.05 18.00
N ASN A 522 -31.05 -19.24 18.17
CA ASN A 522 -31.73 -19.97 17.13
C ASN A 522 -30.90 -20.05 15.82
N TYR A 523 -29.58 -20.23 15.98
CA TYR A 523 -28.57 -20.03 14.94
C TYR A 523 -28.94 -20.70 13.60
N ASP A 524 -29.25 -22.00 13.63
CA ASP A 524 -29.55 -22.76 12.41
C ASP A 524 -30.75 -22.20 11.63
N PHE A 525 -31.79 -21.78 12.33
CA PHE A 525 -32.99 -21.23 11.71
C PHE A 525 -32.75 -19.82 11.17
N VAL A 526 -32.14 -18.93 11.96
CA VAL A 526 -31.99 -17.53 11.53
C VAL A 526 -30.91 -17.36 10.47
N CYS A 527 -29.84 -18.16 10.50
CA CYS A 527 -28.74 -18.08 9.55
C CYS A 527 -28.96 -18.89 8.26
N PHE A 528 -29.68 -20.03 8.31
CA PHE A 528 -29.84 -20.93 7.16
C PHE A 528 -31.29 -21.26 6.80
N GLY A 529 -32.26 -20.89 7.64
CA GLY A 529 -33.67 -21.10 7.37
C GLY A 529 -34.18 -20.21 6.23
N ASN A 530 -35.20 -20.69 5.52
CA ASN A 530 -35.88 -19.88 4.51
C ASN A 530 -37.06 -19.15 5.15
N TYR A 531 -36.92 -17.85 5.39
CA TYR A 531 -37.98 -16.98 5.89
C TYR A 531 -37.94 -15.63 5.18
N SER A 532 -39.09 -14.94 5.17
CA SER A 532 -39.22 -13.57 4.70
C SER A 532 -39.75 -12.68 5.80
N LEU A 533 -39.29 -11.44 5.83
CA LEU A 533 -39.77 -10.45 6.77
C LEU A 533 -40.91 -9.66 6.12
N VAL A 534 -42.11 -9.77 6.68
CA VAL A 534 -43.24 -8.95 6.27
C VAL A 534 -43.05 -7.57 6.89
N ASN A 535 -42.95 -6.53 6.05
CA ASN A 535 -42.78 -5.14 6.49
C ASN A 535 -41.46 -4.91 7.27
N ALA A 536 -40.33 -5.25 6.66
CA ALA A 536 -39.01 -5.20 7.29
C ALA A 536 -38.64 -3.83 7.88
N THR A 537 -39.09 -2.72 7.28
CA THR A 537 -38.85 -1.34 7.75
C THR A 537 -39.91 -0.82 8.73
N SER A 538 -40.69 -1.71 9.35
CA SER A 538 -41.76 -1.32 10.29
C SER A 538 -41.27 -0.89 11.68
N GLY A 539 -39.97 -1.02 11.95
CA GLY A 539 -39.38 -0.82 13.28
C GLY A 539 -39.77 -1.91 14.28
N LEU A 540 -40.19 -3.08 13.78
CA LEU A 540 -40.47 -4.25 14.64
C LEU A 540 -39.17 -4.77 15.25
N ASP A 541 -39.18 -4.90 16.57
CA ASP A 541 -38.12 -5.55 17.33
C ASP A 541 -38.34 -7.07 17.35
N TYR A 542 -37.32 -7.84 16.99
CA TYR A 542 -37.40 -9.31 16.93
C TYR A 542 -37.06 -9.99 18.27
N LYS A 543 -36.78 -9.21 19.34
CA LYS A 543 -36.59 -9.61 20.75
C LYS A 543 -35.60 -10.74 21.02
N GLY A 544 -34.83 -11.15 20.01
CA GLY A 544 -34.06 -12.40 20.02
C GLY A 544 -34.92 -13.66 20.21
N GLU A 545 -36.21 -13.62 19.90
CA GLU A 545 -37.13 -14.77 19.99
C GLU A 545 -37.99 -14.83 18.72
N THR A 546 -37.58 -15.64 17.74
CA THR A 546 -38.44 -15.98 16.61
C THR A 546 -39.53 -16.97 17.07
N THR A 547 -40.57 -16.50 17.75
CA THR A 547 -41.80 -17.30 17.86
C THR A 547 -42.50 -17.26 16.51
N ALA A 548 -42.42 -18.38 15.79
CA ALA A 548 -43.08 -18.59 14.52
C ALA A 548 -44.57 -18.19 14.56
N ARG A 549 -44.97 -17.20 13.74
CA ARG A 549 -46.34 -17.17 13.23
C ARG A 549 -46.35 -18.00 11.95
N THR A 550 -46.62 -19.29 12.10
CA THR A 550 -47.11 -20.10 10.97
C THR A 550 -48.58 -19.75 10.78
N ASP A 551 -48.91 -19.15 9.64
CA ASP A 551 -50.30 -19.03 9.20
C ASP A 551 -50.93 -20.43 9.12
N GLU A 552 -52.06 -20.59 9.80
CA GLU A 552 -52.84 -21.80 9.86
C GLU A 552 -53.42 -22.15 8.48
N SER A 553 -52.88 -23.18 7.83
CA SER A 553 -53.73 -24.13 7.10
C SER A 553 -53.01 -25.47 6.91
N GLY A 554 -53.55 -26.54 7.52
CA GLY A 554 -53.30 -27.91 7.09
C GLY A 554 -52.63 -28.85 8.10
N THR A 555 -53.48 -29.57 8.83
CA THR A 555 -53.25 -30.93 9.38
C THR A 555 -52.12 -31.16 10.42
N LYS A 556 -52.56 -31.44 11.66
CA LYS A 556 -51.75 -31.95 12.78
C LYS A 556 -50.90 -33.18 12.36
N PRO A 557 -49.58 -33.22 12.60
CA PRO A 557 -48.81 -34.44 12.55
C PRO A 557 -48.94 -35.22 13.87
N ALA A 558 -49.21 -36.52 13.75
CA ALA A 558 -49.21 -37.48 14.85
C ALA A 558 -47.80 -37.66 15.47
N PRO A 559 -47.68 -38.12 16.74
CA PRO A 559 -46.39 -38.25 17.40
C PRO A 559 -45.47 -39.25 16.68
N SER A 560 -44.24 -38.82 16.38
CA SER A 560 -43.25 -39.65 15.67
C SER A 560 -42.84 -40.87 16.51
N LYS A 561 -42.98 -42.06 15.94
CA LYS A 561 -42.51 -43.33 16.53
C LYS A 561 -40.99 -43.28 16.72
N LYS A 562 -40.51 -43.67 17.91
CA LYS A 562 -39.09 -43.85 18.22
C LYS A 562 -38.45 -44.82 17.22
N GLN A 563 -37.53 -44.32 16.39
CA GLN A 563 -36.75 -45.16 15.48
C GLN A 563 -35.82 -46.09 16.26
N THR A 564 -35.75 -47.34 15.83
CA THR A 564 -34.90 -48.36 16.48
C THR A 564 -33.42 -48.14 16.12
N LYS A 565 -32.51 -48.58 16.99
CA LYS A 565 -31.04 -48.47 16.81
C LYS A 565 -30.55 -49.06 15.47
N ALA A 566 -31.28 -50.02 14.91
CA ALA A 566 -31.00 -50.61 13.61
C ALA A 566 -31.28 -49.64 12.44
N GLN A 567 -32.36 -48.85 12.51
CA GLN A 567 -32.69 -47.84 11.48
C GLN A 567 -31.68 -46.68 11.48
N LYS A 568 -31.22 -46.25 12.67
CA LYS A 568 -30.15 -45.24 12.77
C LYS A 568 -28.82 -45.71 12.17
N ARG A 569 -28.47 -46.99 12.35
CA ARG A 569 -27.27 -47.57 11.72
C ARG A 569 -27.41 -47.71 10.20
N ALA A 570 -28.62 -48.03 9.71
CA ALA A 570 -28.88 -48.09 8.28
C ALA A 570 -28.76 -46.69 7.64
N GLN A 571 -29.33 -45.66 8.27
CA GLN A 571 -29.17 -44.26 7.82
C GLN A 571 -27.71 -43.79 7.92
N GLN A 572 -26.97 -44.13 8.97
CA GLN A 572 -25.55 -43.82 9.07
C GLN A 572 -24.73 -44.52 7.98
N ALA A 573 -25.07 -45.76 7.64
CA ALA A 573 -24.38 -46.52 6.59
C ALA A 573 -24.71 -45.98 5.18
N GLU A 574 -25.93 -45.51 4.97
CA GLU A 574 -26.38 -44.88 3.71
C GLU A 574 -25.77 -43.48 3.55
N PHE A 575 -25.72 -42.69 4.62
CA PHE A 575 -24.99 -41.42 4.67
C PHE A 575 -23.49 -41.61 4.41
N ASN A 576 -22.87 -42.62 5.04
CA ASN A 576 -21.47 -42.95 4.75
C ASN A 576 -21.28 -43.39 3.29
N ARG A 577 -22.23 -44.13 2.69
CA ARG A 577 -22.16 -44.46 1.25
C ARG A 577 -22.26 -43.23 0.35
N GLN A 578 -23.11 -42.26 0.71
CA GLN A 578 -23.20 -41.00 -0.04
C GLN A 578 -21.90 -40.19 0.08
N LEU A 579 -21.28 -40.17 1.27
CA LEU A 579 -19.98 -39.56 1.52
C LEU A 579 -18.86 -40.20 0.67
N TRP A 580 -18.87 -41.53 0.53
CA TRP A 580 -17.92 -42.25 -0.32
C TRP A 580 -18.21 -42.07 -1.81
N ALA A 581 -19.47 -41.94 -2.21
CA ALA A 581 -19.85 -41.66 -3.59
C ALA A 581 -19.49 -40.23 -4.04
N GLU A 582 -19.57 -39.24 -3.14
CA GLU A 582 -19.07 -37.87 -3.38
C GLU A 582 -17.54 -37.82 -3.44
N ALA A 583 -16.84 -38.65 -2.64
CA ALA A 583 -15.38 -38.75 -2.68
C ALA A 583 -14.82 -39.38 -3.98
N GLU A 584 -15.64 -40.13 -4.73
CA GLU A 584 -15.28 -40.79 -6.00
C GLU A 584 -15.71 -40.01 -7.26
N GLY A 585 -16.39 -38.85 -7.11
CA GLY A 585 -16.73 -37.96 -8.22
C GLY A 585 -15.50 -37.26 -8.84
N PRO A 586 -15.55 -36.86 -10.12
CA PRO A 586 -14.40 -36.24 -10.79
C PRO A 586 -14.06 -34.89 -10.15
N ARG A 587 -12.89 -34.82 -9.51
CA ARG A 587 -12.30 -33.61 -8.93
C ARG A 587 -12.11 -32.55 -10.03
N GLN A 588 -12.85 -31.44 -9.94
CA GLN A 588 -12.41 -30.19 -10.55
C GLN A 588 -11.20 -29.70 -9.75
N THR A 589 -10.05 -29.65 -10.42
CA THR A 589 -8.77 -29.19 -9.86
C THR A 589 -8.79 -27.67 -9.70
N ASN A 590 -8.93 -27.21 -8.46
CA ASN A 590 -8.62 -25.84 -8.06
C ASN A 590 -7.09 -25.68 -8.05
N TYR A 591 -6.56 -24.86 -8.97
CA TYR A 591 -5.14 -24.50 -9.01
C TYR A 591 -4.89 -23.28 -8.13
N PHE A 592 -4.75 -23.47 -6.82
CA PHE A 592 -4.04 -22.52 -5.97
C PHE A 592 -3.61 -23.19 -4.66
N LEU A 593 -2.57 -24.04 -4.72
CA LEU A 593 -1.75 -24.48 -3.57
C LEU A 593 -0.68 -25.46 -4.09
N GLU A 594 0.41 -24.95 -4.66
CA GLU A 594 1.70 -25.68 -4.75
C GLU A 594 2.83 -24.72 -5.15
N SER A 595 3.42 -24.02 -4.17
CA SER A 595 4.88 -23.79 -4.11
C SER A 595 5.26 -23.10 -2.80
N ARG A 596 5.64 -23.91 -1.81
CA ARG A 596 6.74 -23.65 -0.84
C ARG A 596 6.85 -24.81 0.16
N LYS A 597 7.58 -25.84 -0.26
CA LYS A 597 8.42 -26.72 0.59
C LYS A 597 9.77 -26.69 -0.13
N ASP A 598 10.82 -26.04 0.37
CA ASP A 598 11.63 -26.55 1.46
C ASP A 598 12.40 -25.46 2.23
N VAL A 599 12.64 -25.76 3.50
CA VAL A 599 13.47 -25.05 4.48
C VAL A 599 14.89 -25.65 4.48
N PRO A 600 15.97 -24.85 4.50
CA PRO A 600 17.27 -25.32 4.95
C PRO A 600 17.43 -25.13 6.46
N LEU A 601 17.58 -26.25 7.16
CA LEU A 601 17.84 -26.39 8.58
C LEU A 601 19.10 -25.64 9.06
N ARG A 602 19.02 -25.01 10.24
CA ARG A 602 20.19 -24.75 11.09
C ARG A 602 20.67 -26.07 11.71
N SER A 603 21.97 -26.32 11.59
CA SER A 603 22.70 -27.36 12.31
C SER A 603 23.01 -26.91 13.74
N GLU A 604 22.63 -27.70 14.75
CA GLU A 604 23.38 -27.71 16.00
C GLU A 604 23.70 -29.15 16.43
N PHE A 605 24.97 -29.33 16.75
CA PHE A 605 25.62 -30.56 17.19
C PHE A 605 25.62 -30.62 18.72
N LYS A 606 25.28 -31.77 19.32
CA LYS A 606 25.89 -32.26 20.57
C LYS A 606 25.67 -33.79 20.76
N PRO A 607 26.59 -34.48 21.46
CA PRO A 607 26.97 -35.90 21.24
C PRO A 607 26.13 -36.94 22.01
N PRO A 608 26.28 -38.26 21.73
CA PRO A 608 25.36 -39.30 22.20
C PRO A 608 25.79 -39.93 23.54
N PRO A 609 24.84 -40.49 24.32
CA PRO A 609 25.13 -41.62 25.20
C PRO A 609 24.84 -42.95 24.49
N VAL A 610 25.83 -43.84 24.58
CA VAL A 610 25.83 -45.22 24.11
C VAL A 610 24.97 -46.08 25.07
N LEU A 611 24.17 -47.02 24.55
CA LEU A 611 24.31 -48.47 24.81
C LEU A 611 23.07 -49.29 24.40
N LEU A 612 23.39 -50.27 23.53
CA LEU A 612 22.91 -51.66 23.50
C LEU A 612 21.48 -51.97 23.03
N SER A 613 21.43 -52.19 21.72
CA SER A 613 20.97 -53.41 21.04
C SER A 613 20.10 -54.43 21.80
N ARG A 614 19.06 -54.89 21.11
CA ARG A 614 18.94 -56.29 20.67
C ARG A 614 18.06 -56.40 19.42
N ARG A 615 18.62 -57.08 18.40
CA ARG A 615 18.06 -57.30 17.06
C ARG A 615 16.98 -58.40 17.07
N GLY A 616 16.00 -58.27 16.17
CA GLY A 616 15.26 -59.35 15.50
C GLY A 616 15.21 -59.10 13.97
N PRO A 617 15.09 -60.13 13.09
CA PRO A 617 15.50 -60.10 11.67
C PRO A 617 14.47 -59.54 10.66
N PRO A 618 14.86 -59.29 9.38
CA PRO A 618 14.25 -58.25 8.53
C PRO A 618 13.18 -58.73 7.53
N ARG A 619 12.11 -57.93 7.38
CA ARG A 619 11.05 -58.04 6.35
C ARG A 619 11.50 -57.44 4.99
N ILE A 620 12.60 -57.91 4.40
CA ILE A 620 13.11 -57.35 3.12
C ILE A 620 12.61 -58.13 1.88
N GLU A 621 12.12 -59.36 2.02
CA GLU A 621 11.57 -60.11 0.86
C GLU A 621 10.14 -59.70 0.48
N GLN A 622 9.30 -59.32 1.45
CA GLN A 622 7.91 -58.92 1.17
C GLN A 622 7.85 -57.62 0.37
N ALA A 623 8.68 -56.64 0.74
CA ALA A 623 8.77 -55.35 0.06
C ALA A 623 9.26 -55.46 -1.39
N LYS A 624 10.08 -56.48 -1.72
CA LYS A 624 10.51 -56.73 -3.10
C LYS A 624 9.40 -57.38 -3.94
N LYS A 625 8.62 -58.30 -3.37
CA LYS A 625 7.46 -58.91 -4.04
C LYS A 625 6.35 -57.88 -4.30
N ASP A 626 6.08 -57.02 -3.34
CA ASP A 626 5.06 -55.97 -3.47
C ASP A 626 5.46 -54.92 -4.52
N ARG A 627 6.76 -54.63 -4.67
CA ARG A 627 7.25 -53.67 -5.68
C ARG A 627 7.15 -54.20 -7.10
N VAL A 628 7.42 -55.50 -7.31
CA VAL A 628 7.29 -56.15 -8.63
C VAL A 628 5.82 -56.26 -9.04
N GLU A 629 4.93 -56.59 -8.12
CA GLU A 629 3.48 -56.68 -8.40
C GLU A 629 2.87 -55.30 -8.72
N LYS A 630 3.35 -54.24 -8.07
CA LYS A 630 2.92 -52.86 -8.35
C LYS A 630 3.38 -52.38 -9.72
N GLN A 631 4.58 -52.80 -10.15
CA GLN A 631 5.13 -52.50 -11.48
C GLN A 631 4.33 -53.20 -12.59
N ARG A 632 4.01 -54.49 -12.40
CA ARG A 632 3.19 -55.28 -13.33
C ARG A 632 1.80 -54.66 -13.56
N LYS A 633 1.13 -54.25 -12.48
CA LYS A 633 -0.19 -53.60 -12.55
C LYS A 633 -0.15 -52.22 -13.22
N TYR A 634 0.99 -51.53 -13.15
CA TYR A 634 1.17 -50.24 -13.83
C TYR A 634 1.37 -50.43 -15.33
N GLU A 635 2.10 -51.47 -15.75
CA GLU A 635 2.35 -51.79 -17.15
C GLU A 635 1.10 -52.36 -17.86
N GLU A 636 0.31 -53.20 -17.17
CA GLU A 636 -1.00 -53.67 -17.67
C GLU A 636 -1.96 -52.50 -17.90
N ARG A 637 -2.08 -51.59 -16.93
CA ARG A 637 -2.96 -50.42 -17.04
C ARG A 637 -2.48 -49.42 -18.11
N ARG A 638 -1.16 -49.33 -18.34
CA ARG A 638 -0.58 -48.50 -19.39
C ARG A 638 -0.81 -49.08 -20.79
N GLN A 639 -0.83 -50.41 -20.93
CA GLN A 639 -1.17 -51.07 -22.20
C GLN A 639 -2.67 -50.95 -22.52
N GLU A 640 -3.54 -50.98 -21.51
CA GLU A 640 -4.98 -50.71 -21.68
C GLU A 640 -5.29 -49.26 -22.09
N LEU A 641 -4.53 -48.28 -21.58
CA LEU A 641 -4.79 -46.85 -21.83
C LEU A 641 -4.21 -46.32 -23.14
N PHE A 642 -3.14 -46.91 -23.68
CA PHE A 642 -2.41 -46.30 -24.80
C PHE A 642 -2.17 -47.20 -26.02
N GLY A 643 -2.55 -48.48 -25.97
CA GLY A 643 -2.38 -49.42 -27.08
C GLY A 643 -0.91 -49.67 -27.45
N THR A 644 -0.61 -50.82 -28.05
CA THR A 644 0.76 -51.25 -28.37
C THR A 644 1.29 -50.60 -29.66
N PRO A 645 2.46 -49.92 -29.66
CA PRO A 645 3.13 -49.50 -30.89
C PRO A 645 3.98 -50.63 -31.50
N SER A 646 3.94 -50.78 -32.82
CA SER A 646 4.72 -51.77 -33.59
C SER A 646 6.23 -51.48 -33.61
N PRO A 647 7.12 -52.49 -33.74
CA PRO A 647 8.55 -52.34 -33.48
C PRO A 647 9.47 -52.34 -34.72
N GLY A 648 10.60 -51.62 -34.59
CA GLY A 648 11.86 -51.78 -35.35
C GLY A 648 12.04 -50.76 -36.48
N VAL A 649 13.19 -50.10 -36.68
CA VAL A 649 14.56 -50.63 -36.64
C VAL A 649 15.61 -49.55 -36.29
N ASN A 650 16.67 -50.03 -35.62
CA ASN A 650 17.92 -49.44 -35.13
C ASN A 650 18.73 -48.56 -36.10
N GLY A 651 19.60 -47.69 -35.54
CA GLY A 651 20.84 -47.28 -36.22
C GLY A 651 21.52 -46.02 -35.65
N ALA A 652 22.80 -46.13 -35.31
CA ALA A 652 23.63 -45.15 -34.63
C ALA A 652 24.14 -43.95 -35.48
N SER A 653 24.64 -42.94 -34.74
CA SER A 653 25.81 -42.08 -35.01
C SER A 653 25.81 -40.98 -36.11
N VAL A 654 26.08 -39.76 -35.64
CA VAL A 654 27.13 -38.80 -36.06
C VAL A 654 27.11 -38.17 -37.49
N SER A 655 26.89 -36.85 -37.47
CA SER A 655 27.50 -35.76 -38.28
C SER A 655 27.05 -35.40 -39.71
N LYS A 656 26.89 -34.07 -39.86
CA LYS A 656 27.25 -33.16 -40.97
C LYS A 656 26.42 -33.06 -42.27
N SER A 657 25.98 -31.80 -42.47
CA SER A 657 26.03 -30.97 -43.69
C SER A 657 25.14 -31.25 -44.91
N GLY A 658 24.36 -30.23 -45.29
CA GLY A 658 24.54 -29.51 -46.57
C GLY A 658 23.45 -29.62 -47.65
N GLY A 659 22.96 -28.43 -48.09
CA GLY A 659 22.39 -28.15 -49.43
C GLY A 659 20.87 -28.31 -49.56
N SER A 660 20.03 -27.25 -49.68
CA SER A 660 19.79 -26.40 -50.87
C SER A 660 19.27 -27.23 -52.07
N THR A 661 18.18 -26.94 -52.80
CA THR A 661 17.68 -25.66 -53.33
C THR A 661 16.30 -25.87 -54.02
N THR A 662 15.43 -24.85 -53.99
CA THR A 662 14.47 -24.38 -55.05
C THR A 662 13.30 -25.24 -55.60
N VAL A 663 12.05 -24.87 -55.21
CA VAL A 663 10.97 -24.15 -55.97
C VAL A 663 10.87 -24.40 -57.49
N PRO A 664 9.66 -24.71 -58.07
CA PRO A 664 8.70 -23.68 -58.52
C PRO A 664 7.18 -23.96 -58.44
N VAL A 665 6.45 -22.83 -58.48
CA VAL A 665 5.00 -22.47 -58.52
C VAL A 665 4.33 -22.89 -59.88
N PRO A 666 3.09 -22.50 -60.31
CA PRO A 666 1.75 -22.24 -59.71
C PRO A 666 0.58 -23.02 -60.41
N VAL A 667 -0.70 -22.81 -60.02
CA VAL A 667 -1.80 -22.24 -60.87
C VAL A 667 -3.20 -22.40 -60.23
N GLN A 668 -4.02 -21.40 -60.54
CA GLN A 668 -5.39 -21.03 -60.15
C GLN A 668 -6.52 -22.01 -60.51
N GLY A 669 -7.66 -21.86 -59.83
CA GLY A 669 -8.99 -22.32 -60.26
C GLY A 669 -10.10 -21.35 -59.81
N ARG A 670 -10.89 -20.87 -60.78
CA ARG A 670 -11.91 -19.80 -60.74
C ARG A 670 -13.33 -20.33 -60.50
N GLY A 671 -14.21 -19.42 -60.03
CA GLY A 671 -15.60 -19.27 -60.50
C GLY A 671 -16.67 -19.32 -59.39
N ASN A 672 -17.79 -18.60 -59.43
CA ASN A 672 -18.32 -17.54 -60.30
C ASN A 672 -19.66 -17.03 -59.70
N ARG A 673 -19.99 -15.73 -59.89
CA ARG A 673 -21.34 -15.06 -59.98
C ARG A 673 -22.36 -15.24 -58.83
N GLY A 674 -23.06 -14.24 -58.27
CA GLY A 674 -23.25 -12.81 -58.54
C GLY A 674 -24.75 -12.48 -58.57
N ASP A 675 -25.27 -11.55 -57.75
CA ASP A 675 -26.26 -10.54 -58.20
C ASP A 675 -26.51 -9.40 -57.19
N LYS A 676 -27.00 -8.26 -57.72
CA LYS A 676 -27.05 -6.91 -57.12
C LYS A 676 -28.38 -6.59 -56.40
N SER A 677 -28.36 -5.74 -55.37
CA SER A 677 -29.15 -4.49 -55.27
C SER A 677 -28.99 -3.80 -53.89
N LYS A 678 -29.28 -2.50 -53.84
CA LYS A 678 -28.76 -1.50 -52.89
C LYS A 678 -29.72 -1.15 -51.74
N ALA A 679 -29.08 -0.76 -50.62
CA ALA A 679 -29.36 0.36 -49.71
C ALA A 679 -30.10 0.13 -48.38
N ASN A 680 -29.41 0.63 -47.33
CA ASN A 680 -29.79 1.07 -45.99
C ASN A 680 -30.02 0.05 -44.86
N GLY A 681 -29.18 0.20 -43.81
CA GLY A 681 -29.51 -0.16 -42.43
C GLY A 681 -28.47 -1.02 -41.72
N GLN A 682 -27.77 -0.38 -40.75
CA GLN A 682 -27.15 -0.97 -39.55
C GLN A 682 -26.11 -2.11 -39.71
N THR A 683 -24.90 -1.89 -39.18
CA THR A 683 -24.09 -2.99 -38.65
C THR A 683 -23.56 -2.70 -37.26
N SER A 684 -23.99 -3.60 -36.37
CA SER A 684 -23.51 -3.92 -35.05
C SER A 684 -22.06 -4.40 -35.05
N SER A 685 -21.44 -4.21 -33.88
CA SER A 685 -20.18 -4.76 -33.39
C SER A 685 -20.09 -6.29 -33.44
N LEU A 686 -18.86 -6.81 -33.57
CA LEU A 686 -18.29 -7.85 -32.69
C LEU A 686 -16.77 -8.04 -32.94
N HIS A 687 -16.01 -7.90 -31.83
CA HIS A 687 -14.73 -8.49 -31.36
C HIS A 687 -13.66 -9.00 -32.34
N SER A 688 -12.36 -9.06 -32.05
CA SER A 688 -11.37 -8.56 -31.05
C SER A 688 -10.03 -9.14 -31.54
N THR A 689 -8.89 -8.45 -31.43
CA THR A 689 -7.76 -8.94 -30.61
C THR A 689 -6.77 -7.82 -30.28
N ASN A 690 -6.50 -7.65 -28.99
CA ASN A 690 -5.35 -7.02 -28.32
C ASN A 690 -4.67 -5.81 -28.97
N VAL A 691 -5.37 -4.68 -28.98
CA VAL A 691 -4.73 -3.35 -28.92
C VAL A 691 -5.09 -2.77 -27.56
N LEU A 692 -4.09 -2.51 -26.72
CA LEU A 692 -4.25 -1.79 -25.45
C LEU A 692 -5.15 -0.57 -25.68
N SER A 693 -6.27 -0.50 -24.95
CA SER A 693 -7.29 0.51 -25.19
C SER A 693 -6.71 1.92 -25.00
N ILE A 694 -7.11 2.84 -25.88
CA ILE A 694 -6.69 4.25 -25.90
C ILE A 694 -6.93 4.96 -24.54
N LYS A 695 -7.83 4.44 -23.69
CA LYS A 695 -8.06 4.92 -22.31
C LYS A 695 -6.92 4.62 -21.32
N ALA A 696 -6.15 3.54 -21.52
CA ALA A 696 -5.02 3.22 -20.64
C ALA A 696 -3.81 4.16 -20.82
N LEU A 697 -3.79 4.96 -21.89
CA LEU A 697 -2.77 6.00 -22.15
C LEU A 697 -3.15 7.38 -21.59
N GLU A 698 -4.41 7.59 -21.19
CA GLU A 698 -4.89 8.85 -20.60
C GLU A 698 -4.49 8.98 -19.11
N ASN A 699 -4.52 7.89 -18.35
CA ASN A 699 -4.15 7.88 -16.92
C ASN A 699 -2.64 7.98 -16.62
N ARG A 700 -1.75 7.84 -17.62
CA ARG A 700 -0.29 7.90 -17.39
C ARG A 700 0.29 9.32 -17.24
N TYR A 701 -0.52 10.36 -17.36
CA TYR A 701 -0.07 11.77 -17.44
C TYR A 701 -0.58 12.70 -16.33
N ARG A 702 -1.11 12.16 -15.22
CA ARG A 702 -1.28 12.92 -13.97
C ARG A 702 -0.28 12.40 -12.94
N TRP A 703 0.94 12.94 -12.97
CA TRP A 703 1.86 12.86 -11.83
C TRP A 703 2.40 14.25 -11.53
N PRO A 704 2.56 14.58 -10.24
CA PRO A 704 2.76 15.96 -9.79
C PRO A 704 4.05 16.53 -10.37
N SER A 705 3.97 17.79 -10.81
CA SER A 705 5.14 18.55 -11.24
C SER A 705 6.23 18.53 -10.15
N PRO A 706 7.54 18.46 -10.48
CA PRO A 706 8.61 18.68 -9.50
C PRO A 706 8.59 20.10 -8.90
N LEU A 707 7.75 20.99 -9.43
CA LEU A 707 7.47 22.34 -8.93
C LEU A 707 6.17 22.45 -8.12
N THR A 708 5.47 21.33 -7.92
CA THR A 708 4.45 21.25 -6.87
C THR A 708 5.26 21.21 -5.57
N LYS A 709 5.17 22.26 -4.75
CA LYS A 709 5.66 22.15 -3.37
C LYS A 709 4.95 20.92 -2.81
N LEU A 710 5.73 19.90 -2.44
CA LEU A 710 5.25 18.88 -1.52
C LEU A 710 4.53 19.63 -0.39
N PRO A 711 3.33 19.20 0.02
CA PRO A 711 2.60 19.90 1.06
C PRO A 711 3.54 20.17 2.23
N VAL A 712 3.66 21.45 2.61
CA VAL A 712 4.53 21.90 3.72
C VAL A 712 3.97 21.43 5.08
N ASN A 713 2.99 20.54 5.06
CA ASN A 713 2.44 19.86 6.21
C ASN A 713 3.10 18.48 6.41
N GLY A 714 4.32 18.29 5.89
CA GLY A 714 5.16 17.14 6.18
C GLY A 714 5.80 17.22 7.56
N THR A 715 5.02 17.13 8.62
CA THR A 715 5.52 16.65 9.93
C THR A 715 5.79 15.14 9.86
N ARG A 716 6.55 14.68 8.87
CA ARG A 716 7.26 13.39 8.92
C ARG A 716 8.55 13.60 9.72
N GLN A 717 8.40 13.97 10.99
CA GLN A 717 9.31 13.45 11.99
C GLN A 717 8.57 12.26 12.59
N ASP A 718 8.76 11.10 11.98
CA ASP A 718 8.60 9.87 12.73
C ASP A 718 9.65 9.95 13.87
N PRO A 719 9.24 10.05 15.15
CA PRO A 719 10.19 10.14 16.26
C PRO A 719 11.04 8.87 16.43
N PHE A 720 10.78 7.82 15.65
CA PHE A 720 11.47 6.53 15.69
C PHE A 720 12.45 6.32 14.51
N ILE A 721 12.44 7.16 13.47
CA ILE A 721 13.45 7.07 12.40
C ILE A 721 14.73 7.78 12.84
N ASN A 722 15.66 7.01 13.42
CA ASN A 722 17.01 7.48 13.70
C ASN A 722 17.82 7.51 12.39
N LEU A 723 17.96 8.69 11.79
CA LEU A 723 18.76 8.85 10.58
C LEU A 723 20.25 8.75 10.90
N PRO A 724 21.08 8.20 9.98
CA PRO A 724 22.54 8.11 10.18
C PRO A 724 23.24 9.46 10.39
N ILE A 725 22.57 10.54 10.00
CA ILE A 725 23.06 11.92 10.07
C ILE A 725 21.95 12.81 10.63
N LYS A 726 22.34 13.98 11.14
CA LYS A 726 21.39 14.98 11.64
C LYS A 726 20.35 15.35 10.57
N ALA A 727 19.07 15.29 10.93
CA ALA A 727 17.95 15.68 10.07
C ALA A 727 17.89 17.21 9.87
N THR A 728 18.84 17.77 9.12
CA THR A 728 18.81 19.17 8.67
C THR A 728 17.67 19.40 7.68
N GLY A 729 17.27 20.65 7.40
CA GLY A 729 16.09 20.95 6.57
C GLY A 729 16.13 20.34 5.15
N CYS A 730 17.32 20.10 4.60
CA CYS A 730 17.47 19.45 3.29
C CYS A 730 17.26 17.93 3.34
N VAL A 731 17.54 17.27 4.46
CA VAL A 731 17.57 15.80 4.57
C VAL A 731 16.17 15.19 4.43
N PRO A 732 15.13 15.62 5.17
CA PRO A 732 13.76 15.12 4.99
C PRO A 732 13.21 15.34 3.58
N ALA A 733 13.37 16.55 3.03
CA ALA A 733 12.90 16.88 1.68
C ALA A 733 13.58 16.01 0.60
N THR A 734 14.85 15.64 0.83
CA THR A 734 15.61 14.79 -0.07
C THR A 734 15.25 13.31 0.09
N LEU A 735 14.92 12.86 1.30
CA LEU A 735 14.41 11.51 1.56
C LEU A 735 13.02 11.31 0.95
N ASP A 736 12.14 12.29 1.06
CA ASP A 736 10.83 12.23 0.40
C ASP A 736 11.00 12.13 -1.12
N TYR A 737 11.96 12.85 -1.72
CA TYR A 737 12.28 12.70 -3.14
C TYR A 737 12.82 11.30 -3.47
N PHE A 738 13.68 10.72 -2.63
CA PHE A 738 14.17 9.36 -2.82
C PHE A 738 13.01 8.35 -2.83
N ILE A 739 12.10 8.44 -1.86
CA ILE A 739 10.97 7.51 -1.69
C ILE A 739 9.91 7.68 -2.79
N THR A 740 9.63 8.92 -3.20
CA THR A 740 8.50 9.21 -4.11
C THR A 740 8.90 9.27 -5.58
N VAL A 741 10.18 9.49 -5.89
CA VAL A 741 10.64 9.73 -7.27
C VAL A 741 11.71 8.75 -7.70
N VAL A 742 12.68 8.42 -6.85
CA VAL A 742 13.79 7.51 -7.23
C VAL A 742 13.35 6.05 -7.13
N SER A 743 12.65 5.70 -6.06
CA SER A 743 12.17 4.36 -5.76
C SER A 743 11.13 3.81 -6.78
N PRO A 744 10.04 4.53 -7.12
CA PRO A 744 9.00 3.98 -7.98
C PRO A 744 9.44 3.75 -9.44
N GLN A 745 10.66 4.16 -9.82
CA GLN A 745 11.19 4.02 -11.17
C GLN A 745 11.53 2.57 -11.55
N GLU A 746 11.78 1.67 -10.60
CA GLU A 746 12.09 0.26 -10.92
C GLU A 746 10.85 -0.58 -11.26
N LEU A 747 9.70 -0.28 -10.64
CA LEU A 747 8.43 -0.95 -10.91
C LEU A 747 7.94 -0.76 -12.36
N ALA A 748 8.35 0.32 -13.02
CA ALA A 748 7.93 0.60 -14.40
C ALA A 748 8.73 -0.17 -15.46
N GLN A 749 9.89 -0.76 -15.10
CA GLN A 749 10.79 -1.36 -16.09
C GLN A 749 10.58 -2.87 -16.29
N SER A 750 9.99 -3.60 -15.35
CA SER A 750 9.57 -5.01 -15.55
C SER A 750 8.09 -5.06 -15.88
N GLY A 751 7.76 -5.18 -17.17
CA GLY A 751 6.38 -5.15 -17.67
C GLY A 751 5.54 -6.40 -17.38
N ASN A 752 5.87 -7.16 -16.33
CA ASN A 752 5.06 -8.26 -15.84
C ASN A 752 4.71 -7.94 -14.38
N VAL A 753 3.43 -7.68 -14.15
CA VAL A 753 2.83 -7.66 -12.82
C VAL A 753 2.72 -9.12 -12.38
N ASP A 754 3.84 -9.65 -11.88
CA ASP A 754 3.85 -10.75 -10.92
C ASP A 754 4.01 -10.11 -9.53
N ASP A 755 3.26 -10.62 -8.55
CA ASP A 755 3.19 -10.20 -7.13
C ASP A 755 4.53 -10.30 -6.34
N SER A 756 5.68 -10.29 -7.03
CA SER A 756 7.01 -10.45 -6.44
C SER A 756 8.02 -9.33 -6.78
N ALA A 757 7.63 -8.31 -7.55
CA ALA A 757 8.53 -7.18 -7.86
C ALA A 757 8.59 -6.18 -6.70
N LEU A 758 9.28 -6.57 -5.61
CA LEU A 758 9.70 -5.65 -4.55
C LEU A 758 10.61 -4.58 -5.17
N ASP A 759 10.31 -3.30 -4.95
CA ASP A 759 11.21 -2.20 -5.32
C ASP A 759 12.55 -2.39 -4.59
N HIS A 760 13.61 -2.73 -5.32
CA HIS A 760 14.90 -3.06 -4.71
C HIS A 760 15.55 -1.82 -4.06
N HIS A 761 15.19 -0.60 -4.50
CA HIS A 761 15.67 0.63 -3.91
C HIS A 761 14.98 0.92 -2.55
N LEU A 762 13.67 0.66 -2.40
CA LEU A 762 12.99 0.78 -1.08
C LEU A 762 13.22 -0.41 -0.17
N SER A 763 13.25 -1.62 -0.71
CA SER A 763 13.29 -2.83 0.09
C SER A 763 14.70 -3.28 0.46
N MET A 764 15.71 -2.87 -0.32
CA MET A 764 17.10 -3.26 -0.07
C MET A 764 18.05 -2.07 0.09
N LEU A 765 18.05 -1.09 -0.84
CA LEU A 765 18.98 0.05 -0.73
C LEU A 765 18.63 0.97 0.44
N PHE A 766 17.34 1.29 0.65
CA PHE A 766 16.89 2.20 1.71
C PHE A 766 17.21 1.69 3.12
N PRO A 767 16.92 0.43 3.50
CA PRO A 767 17.30 -0.09 4.82
C PRO A 767 18.82 -0.21 4.97
N PHE A 768 19.55 -0.44 3.87
CA PHE A 768 21.01 -0.54 3.89
C PHE A 768 21.71 0.81 4.04
N MET A 769 21.23 1.87 3.34
CA MET A 769 21.77 3.22 3.51
C MET A 769 21.51 3.78 4.91
N LEU A 770 20.45 3.35 5.61
CA LEU A 770 20.20 3.70 7.01
C LEU A 770 21.21 3.07 8.00
N GLN A 771 22.05 2.15 7.54
CA GLN A 771 23.17 1.57 8.31
C GLN A 771 24.52 2.18 7.89
N SER A 772 24.56 2.74 6.68
CA SER A 772 25.61 3.48 5.98
C SER A 772 25.73 4.99 6.22
N VAL A 773 26.46 5.54 7.20
CA VAL A 773 26.63 7.03 7.26
C VAL A 773 27.21 7.60 5.95
N CYS A 774 28.23 6.94 5.40
CA CYS A 774 28.89 7.31 4.15
C CYS A 774 27.93 7.21 2.94
N LEU A 775 27.25 6.07 2.82
CA LEU A 775 26.28 5.83 1.75
C LEU A 775 25.10 6.81 1.84
N PHE A 776 24.61 7.07 3.05
CA PHE A 776 23.52 7.99 3.31
C PHE A 776 23.87 9.42 2.85
N HIS A 777 25.05 9.94 3.21
CA HIS A 777 25.52 11.23 2.70
C HIS A 777 25.55 11.29 1.16
N SER A 778 26.01 10.22 0.49
CA SER A 778 26.07 10.19 -0.97
C SER A 778 24.69 10.16 -1.63
N VAL A 779 23.71 9.45 -1.06
CA VAL A 779 22.32 9.41 -1.55
C VAL A 779 21.64 10.77 -1.36
N ILE A 780 21.85 11.44 -0.22
CA ILE A 780 21.34 12.80 0.01
C ILE A 780 21.96 13.78 -1.00
N ALA A 781 23.27 13.72 -1.23
CA ALA A 781 23.92 14.59 -2.22
C ALA A 781 23.37 14.36 -3.64
N LEU A 782 23.19 13.10 -4.04
CA LEU A 782 22.62 12.73 -5.34
C LEU A 782 21.18 13.23 -5.50
N CYS A 783 20.31 12.93 -4.55
CA CYS A 783 18.89 13.29 -4.63
C CYS A 783 18.69 14.81 -4.57
N ARG A 784 19.43 15.52 -3.73
CA ARG A 784 19.41 16.99 -3.71
C ARG A 784 19.91 17.58 -5.03
N GLY A 785 20.98 17.02 -5.61
CA GLY A 785 21.47 17.39 -6.93
C GLY A 785 20.42 17.18 -8.03
N ALA A 786 19.71 16.05 -8.01
CA ALA A 786 18.64 15.75 -8.95
C ALA A 786 17.46 16.73 -8.84
N ILE A 787 17.06 17.10 -7.61
CA ILE A 787 16.04 18.13 -7.38
C ILE A 787 16.50 19.46 -8.01
N LEU A 788 17.72 19.91 -7.73
CA LEU A 788 18.24 21.18 -8.27
C LEU A 788 18.27 21.20 -9.80
N ILE A 789 18.67 20.09 -10.41
CA ILE A 789 18.63 19.89 -11.86
C ILE A 789 17.20 20.05 -12.41
N SER A 790 16.20 19.47 -11.74
CA SER A 790 14.80 19.61 -12.14
C SER A 790 14.29 21.05 -12.04
N LEU A 791 14.93 21.86 -11.18
CA LEU A 791 14.67 23.29 -11.01
C LEU A 791 15.53 24.18 -11.91
N GLY A 792 16.42 23.61 -12.71
CA GLY A 792 17.32 24.37 -13.60
C GLY A 792 18.51 24.99 -12.91
N ARG A 793 18.82 24.56 -11.69
CA ARG A 793 19.96 25.01 -10.90
C ARG A 793 21.12 24.03 -11.03
N PHE A 794 22.34 24.55 -11.01
CA PHE A 794 23.53 23.71 -11.06
C PHE A 794 23.81 23.09 -9.67
N PRO A 795 23.92 21.75 -9.55
CA PRO A 795 24.06 21.09 -8.24
C PRO A 795 25.24 21.58 -7.40
N LEU A 796 26.37 21.91 -8.03
CA LEU A 796 27.58 22.32 -7.32
C LEU A 796 27.54 23.77 -6.83
N ASP A 797 26.50 24.53 -7.16
CA ASP A 797 26.27 25.87 -6.60
C ASP A 797 25.48 25.82 -5.27
N ASP A 798 24.92 24.65 -4.91
CA ASP A 798 24.14 24.46 -3.69
C ASP A 798 25.02 24.00 -2.51
N ARG A 799 24.87 24.69 -1.38
CA ARG A 799 25.68 24.45 -0.17
C ARG A 799 25.47 23.06 0.41
N SER A 800 24.24 22.56 0.39
CA SER A 800 23.90 21.25 0.97
C SER A 800 24.46 20.11 0.11
N VAL A 801 24.39 20.22 -1.22
CA VAL A 801 25.04 19.24 -2.13
C VAL A 801 26.54 19.19 -1.86
N LEU A 802 27.21 20.34 -1.79
CA LEU A 802 28.65 20.40 -1.52
C LEU A 802 29.00 19.80 -0.16
N TYR A 803 28.24 20.11 0.88
CA TYR A 803 28.47 19.57 2.22
C TYR A 803 28.34 18.04 2.25
N HIS A 804 27.20 17.49 1.80
CA HIS A 804 27.00 16.03 1.86
C HIS A 804 27.94 15.27 0.91
N ARG A 805 28.30 15.85 -0.24
CA ARG A 805 29.32 15.30 -1.14
C ARG A 805 30.71 15.28 -0.48
N TYR A 806 31.09 16.35 0.21
CA TYR A 806 32.38 16.43 0.92
C TYR A 806 32.47 15.40 2.06
N GLU A 807 31.42 15.28 2.87
CA GLU A 807 31.35 14.29 3.94
C GLU A 807 31.41 12.86 3.41
N ALA A 808 30.65 12.54 2.35
CA ALA A 808 30.71 11.24 1.70
C ALA A 808 32.13 10.90 1.19
N LEU A 809 32.80 11.84 0.52
CA LEU A 809 34.18 11.64 0.02
C LEU A 809 35.19 11.49 1.17
N THR A 810 35.02 12.23 2.26
CA THR A 810 35.90 12.18 3.43
C THR A 810 35.77 10.83 4.15
N LEU A 811 34.54 10.38 4.38
CA LEU A 811 34.25 9.09 5.01
C LEU A 811 34.66 7.92 4.11
N LEU A 812 34.43 8.01 2.80
CA LEU A 812 34.90 7.03 1.83
C LEU A 812 36.42 6.94 1.85
N ARG A 813 37.13 8.06 1.86
CA ARG A 813 38.60 8.09 1.94
C ARG A 813 39.11 7.46 3.24
N ALA A 814 38.46 7.71 4.37
CA ALA A 814 38.82 7.07 5.63
C ALA A 814 38.60 5.54 5.54
N SER A 815 37.47 5.09 4.98
CA SER A 815 37.16 3.67 4.84
C SER A 815 38.07 2.93 3.85
N LEU A 816 38.54 3.58 2.79
CA LEU A 816 39.47 2.99 1.83
C LEU A 816 40.88 2.76 2.40
N ASN A 817 41.24 3.45 3.48
CA ASN A 817 42.49 3.24 4.21
C ASN A 817 42.36 2.21 5.35
N ALA A 818 41.18 1.62 5.54
CA ALA A 818 40.90 0.63 6.57
C ALA A 818 40.96 -0.81 6.00
N GLU A 819 41.01 -1.82 6.88
CA GLU A 819 41.05 -3.23 6.48
C GLU A 819 39.82 -3.72 5.69
N SER A 820 38.70 -3.01 5.77
CA SER A 820 37.41 -3.31 5.12
C SER A 820 37.13 -2.39 3.91
N CYS A 821 38.14 -2.12 3.09
CA CYS A 821 38.07 -1.15 1.99
C CYS A 821 37.06 -1.53 0.88
N ASP A 822 36.79 -2.82 0.72
CA ASP A 822 36.00 -3.43 -0.37
C ASP A 822 34.53 -3.67 -0.02
N SER A 823 33.99 -3.05 1.04
CA SER A 823 32.61 -3.23 1.49
C SER A 823 31.54 -2.82 0.45
N ASP A 824 30.36 -3.45 0.50
CA ASP A 824 29.22 -3.10 -0.36
C ASP A 824 28.77 -1.63 -0.18
N ALA A 825 28.93 -1.08 1.03
CA ALA A 825 28.65 0.33 1.29
C ALA A 825 29.60 1.26 0.53
N ASN A 826 30.89 0.93 0.42
CA ASN A 826 31.85 1.71 -0.37
C ASN A 826 31.56 1.61 -1.86
N LEU A 827 31.26 0.40 -2.35
CA LEU A 827 30.88 0.16 -3.75
C LEU A 827 29.65 1.00 -4.13
N LEU A 828 28.59 0.95 -3.32
CA LEU A 828 27.36 1.72 -3.55
C LEU A 828 27.56 3.24 -3.35
N THR A 829 28.43 3.67 -2.43
CA THR A 829 28.76 5.10 -2.26
C THR A 829 29.45 5.63 -3.52
N ILE A 830 30.39 4.88 -4.08
CA ILE A 830 31.10 5.26 -5.31
C ILE A 830 30.12 5.35 -6.49
N THR A 831 29.13 4.45 -6.58
CA THR A 831 28.12 4.53 -7.65
C THR A 831 27.19 5.74 -7.49
N MET A 832 26.74 6.08 -6.27
CA MET A 832 25.94 7.29 -6.03
C MET A 832 26.70 8.58 -6.38
N LEU A 833 27.98 8.66 -6.01
CA LEU A 833 28.85 9.79 -6.36
C LEU A 833 29.09 9.87 -7.87
N LEU A 834 29.35 8.75 -8.53
CA LEU A 834 29.50 8.67 -9.99
C LEU A 834 28.24 9.21 -10.69
N THR A 835 27.05 8.83 -10.24
CA THR A 835 25.78 9.35 -10.78
C THR A 835 25.65 10.85 -10.58
N LEU A 836 26.03 11.38 -9.41
CA LEU A 836 26.03 12.82 -9.15
C LEU A 836 26.98 13.57 -10.10
N GLU A 837 28.19 13.05 -10.31
CA GLU A 837 29.16 13.64 -11.26
C GLU A 837 28.62 13.61 -12.70
N TYR A 838 28.00 12.51 -13.11
CA TYR A 838 27.40 12.38 -14.43
C TYR A 838 26.24 13.34 -14.64
N LEU A 839 25.32 13.42 -13.69
CA LEU A 839 24.20 14.37 -13.74
C LEU A 839 24.66 15.83 -13.72
N SER A 840 25.85 16.09 -13.17
CA SER A 840 26.50 17.41 -13.13
C SER A 840 27.42 17.69 -14.34
N ASP A 841 27.48 16.80 -15.34
CA ASP A 841 28.32 16.94 -16.54
C ASP A 841 29.84 16.96 -16.24
N ASN A 842 30.27 16.34 -15.13
CA ASN A 842 31.67 16.24 -14.74
C ASN A 842 32.29 14.90 -15.17
N VAL A 843 32.69 14.83 -16.44
CA VAL A 843 33.28 13.63 -17.05
C VAL A 843 34.53 13.14 -16.31
N HIS A 844 35.39 14.06 -15.85
CA HIS A 844 36.60 13.70 -15.11
C HIS A 844 36.28 13.01 -13.77
N GLY A 845 35.27 13.50 -13.05
CA GLY A 845 34.77 12.87 -11.82
C GLY A 845 34.28 11.44 -12.07
N VAL A 846 33.51 11.23 -13.13
CA VAL A 846 33.01 9.90 -13.50
C VAL A 846 34.13 8.93 -13.82
N VAL A 847 35.11 9.33 -14.63
CA VAL A 847 36.26 8.48 -14.98
C VAL A 847 37.07 8.08 -13.74
N SER A 848 37.29 9.01 -12.81
CA SER A 848 38.04 8.72 -11.58
C SER A 848 37.26 7.83 -10.59
N HIS A 849 35.95 8.01 -10.44
CA HIS A 849 35.12 7.11 -9.62
C HIS A 849 35.03 5.71 -10.22
N LEU A 850 34.90 5.59 -11.55
CA LEU A 850 34.89 4.33 -12.26
C LEU A 850 36.21 3.56 -12.10
N GLY A 851 37.34 4.25 -12.20
CA GLY A 851 38.66 3.64 -11.98
C GLY A 851 38.77 3.03 -10.58
N GLY A 852 38.27 3.73 -9.55
CA GLY A 852 38.21 3.19 -8.19
C GLY A 852 37.25 2.02 -8.04
N LEU A 853 36.08 2.09 -8.68
CA LEU A 853 35.09 1.01 -8.68
C LEU A 853 35.66 -0.28 -9.27
N ARG A 854 36.35 -0.20 -10.42
CA ARG A 854 36.99 -1.36 -11.07
C ARG A 854 38.04 -2.04 -10.20
N GLN A 855 38.85 -1.26 -9.48
CA GLN A 855 39.87 -1.81 -8.59
C GLN A 855 39.24 -2.55 -7.41
N LEU A 856 38.18 -2.01 -6.79
CA LEU A 856 37.50 -2.65 -5.67
C LEU A 856 36.71 -3.89 -6.11
N THR A 857 36.01 -3.83 -7.26
CA THR A 857 35.32 -4.99 -7.82
C THR A 857 36.30 -6.12 -8.15
N GLY A 858 37.50 -5.80 -8.65
CA GLY A 858 38.55 -6.78 -8.93
C GLY A 858 39.10 -7.50 -7.68
N MET A 859 38.90 -6.95 -6.48
CA MET A 859 39.29 -7.57 -5.21
C MET A 859 38.21 -8.52 -4.66
N ARG A 860 36.97 -8.44 -5.17
CA ARG A 860 35.77 -9.10 -4.64
C ARG A 860 35.32 -10.29 -5.48
N THR A 861 35.99 -11.44 -5.32
CA THR A 861 35.66 -12.68 -6.05
C THR A 861 34.30 -13.27 -5.69
N ASP A 862 33.72 -12.86 -4.55
CA ASP A 862 32.40 -13.27 -4.07
C ASP A 862 31.23 -12.66 -4.85
N LEU A 863 31.45 -11.57 -5.59
CA LEU A 863 30.41 -10.91 -6.39
C LEU A 863 29.98 -11.72 -7.63
N ASN A 864 30.72 -12.77 -7.98
CA ASN A 864 30.34 -13.73 -9.02
C ASN A 864 29.26 -14.72 -8.56
N ASP A 865 29.01 -14.81 -7.25
CA ASP A 865 27.94 -15.61 -6.67
C ASP A 865 26.65 -14.78 -6.51
N THR A 866 25.74 -14.91 -7.48
CA THR A 866 24.44 -14.22 -7.51
C THR A 866 23.33 -14.98 -6.78
N SER A 867 23.66 -15.95 -5.92
CA SER A 867 22.69 -16.80 -5.21
C SER A 867 21.75 -16.05 -4.24
N THR A 868 22.09 -14.83 -3.83
CA THR A 868 21.24 -14.00 -2.96
C THR A 868 20.67 -12.78 -3.68
N PRO A 869 19.44 -12.34 -3.37
CA PRO A 869 18.84 -11.15 -3.97
C PRO A 869 19.70 -9.88 -3.80
N TRP A 870 20.33 -9.70 -2.63
CA TRP A 870 21.24 -8.58 -2.36
C TRP A 870 22.49 -8.61 -3.24
N ARG A 871 23.19 -9.75 -3.34
CA ARG A 871 24.37 -9.87 -4.21
C ARG A 871 24.00 -9.68 -5.67
N ALA A 872 22.87 -10.22 -6.10
CA ALA A 872 22.37 -10.03 -7.44
C ALA A 872 22.05 -8.54 -7.72
N PHE A 873 21.50 -7.80 -6.74
CA PHE A 873 21.28 -6.36 -6.84
C PHE A 873 22.58 -5.56 -6.94
N VAL A 874 23.53 -5.80 -6.04
CA VAL A 874 24.84 -5.10 -6.05
C VAL A 874 25.58 -5.40 -7.35
N LYS A 875 25.67 -6.67 -7.77
CA LYS A 875 26.34 -7.09 -9.02
C LYS A 875 25.70 -6.45 -10.25
N ARG A 876 24.37 -6.50 -10.39
CA ARG A 876 23.67 -5.85 -11.52
C ARG A 876 23.88 -4.33 -11.53
N GLY A 877 23.88 -3.68 -10.37
CA GLY A 877 24.16 -2.26 -10.25
C GLY A 877 25.58 -1.93 -10.72
N LEU A 878 26.57 -2.69 -10.27
CA LEU A 878 27.97 -2.52 -10.68
C LEU A 878 28.16 -2.71 -12.19
N ASP A 879 27.54 -3.73 -12.77
CA ASP A 879 27.60 -3.99 -14.22
C ASP A 879 26.98 -2.83 -15.03
N ALA A 880 25.89 -2.25 -14.54
CA ALA A 880 25.27 -1.07 -15.14
C ALA A 880 26.16 0.18 -15.07
N TYR A 881 26.84 0.41 -13.95
CA TYR A 881 27.76 1.54 -13.78
C TYR A 881 29.09 1.35 -14.52
N GLU A 882 29.57 0.12 -14.67
CA GLU A 882 30.69 -0.20 -15.54
C GLU A 882 30.35 0.08 -17.01
N SER A 883 29.14 -0.28 -17.42
CA SER A 883 28.59 0.06 -18.74
C SER A 883 28.49 1.57 -18.96
N LEU A 884 27.97 2.32 -17.98
CA LEU A 884 27.94 3.79 -18.02
C LEU A 884 29.35 4.39 -18.12
N GLY A 885 30.27 3.89 -17.31
CA GLY A 885 31.63 4.39 -17.28
C GLY A 885 32.34 4.20 -18.62
N SER A 886 32.17 3.04 -19.24
CA SER A 886 32.65 2.76 -20.59
C SER A 886 31.97 3.63 -21.65
N PHE A 887 30.65 3.87 -21.52
CA PHE A 887 29.90 4.84 -22.34
C PHE A 887 30.51 6.25 -22.24
N MET A 888 30.74 6.78 -21.04
CA MET A 888 31.25 8.15 -20.82
C MET A 888 32.72 8.33 -21.16
N ALA A 889 33.54 7.29 -20.96
CA ALA A 889 34.95 7.30 -21.33
C ALA A 889 35.16 7.12 -22.86
N GLY A 890 34.08 6.86 -23.61
CA GLY A 890 34.14 6.61 -25.05
C GLY A 890 34.83 5.29 -25.40
N ASN A 891 34.92 4.36 -24.46
CA ASN A 891 35.55 3.06 -24.68
C ASN A 891 34.56 2.08 -25.34
N PRO A 892 35.03 1.06 -26.08
CA PRO A 892 34.21 -0.07 -26.46
C PRO A 892 33.66 -0.75 -25.19
N MET A 893 32.41 -1.20 -25.22
CA MET A 893 31.90 -2.07 -24.16
C MET A 893 32.66 -3.40 -24.23
N ASP A 894 33.40 -3.77 -23.19
CA ASP A 894 33.91 -5.14 -23.06
C ASP A 894 32.72 -6.09 -23.10
N ALA A 895 32.83 -7.15 -23.92
CA ALA A 895 31.72 -8.01 -24.27
C ALA A 895 30.99 -8.50 -23.01
N VAL A 896 29.73 -8.09 -22.85
CA VAL A 896 28.74 -8.78 -22.01
C VAL A 896 28.86 -10.26 -22.35
N GLU A 897 28.96 -11.12 -21.32
CA GLU A 897 29.28 -12.55 -21.43
C GLU A 897 28.82 -13.22 -22.73
N GLN A 898 29.74 -13.99 -23.33
CA GLN A 898 29.67 -14.59 -24.68
C GLN A 898 28.44 -15.48 -24.96
N ASP A 899 27.59 -15.76 -23.96
CA ASP A 899 26.41 -16.63 -24.10
C ASP A 899 25.15 -15.91 -24.64
N CYS A 900 25.15 -14.58 -24.78
CA CYS A 900 23.99 -13.83 -25.30
C CYS A 900 24.35 -13.02 -26.55
N GLN A 901 24.33 -13.69 -27.71
CA GLN A 901 24.46 -13.08 -29.03
C GLN A 901 23.20 -12.27 -29.45
N GLY A 902 22.94 -11.16 -28.75
CA GLY A 902 21.87 -10.21 -29.03
C GLY A 902 21.98 -9.55 -30.41
N VAL A 903 20.83 -9.19 -30.98
CA VAL A 903 20.68 -8.62 -32.33
C VAL A 903 21.41 -7.28 -32.45
N VAL A 904 21.33 -6.45 -31.42
CA VAL A 904 21.98 -5.13 -31.39
C VAL A 904 23.50 -5.26 -31.37
N VAL A 905 24.05 -6.17 -30.57
CA VAL A 905 25.51 -6.42 -30.52
C VAL A 905 26.01 -6.88 -31.89
N LYS A 906 25.27 -7.74 -32.60
CA LYS A 906 25.61 -8.16 -33.97
C LYS A 906 25.50 -7.05 -35.00
N ALA A 907 24.47 -6.20 -34.92
CA ALA A 907 24.25 -5.10 -35.85
C ALA A 907 25.33 -4.00 -35.73
N PHE A 908 25.87 -3.81 -34.52
CA PHE A 908 26.93 -2.85 -34.24
C PHE A 908 28.34 -3.48 -34.25
N ALA A 909 28.46 -4.81 -34.35
CA ALA A 909 29.74 -5.49 -34.48
C ALA A 909 30.42 -5.14 -35.81
N GLY A 910 31.65 -4.62 -35.74
CA GLY A 910 32.44 -4.28 -36.92
C GLY A 910 32.28 -2.85 -37.45
N ILE A 911 31.49 -1.99 -36.81
CA ILE A 911 31.47 -0.55 -37.13
C ILE A 911 32.74 0.10 -36.54
N CYS A 912 33.61 0.63 -37.40
CA CYS A 912 34.84 1.30 -36.98
C CYS A 912 34.57 2.74 -36.51
N LEU A 913 34.24 2.89 -35.22
CA LEU A 913 33.93 4.18 -34.59
C LEU A 913 35.18 4.90 -34.02
N ASP A 914 36.28 4.17 -33.86
CA ASP A 914 37.48 4.69 -33.18
C ASP A 914 38.39 5.52 -34.12
N GLY A 915 38.25 5.36 -35.44
CA GLY A 915 38.99 6.13 -36.45
C GLY A 915 38.55 7.60 -36.61
N GLU A 916 39.19 8.33 -37.54
CA GLU A 916 38.76 9.67 -37.96
C GLU A 916 37.49 9.59 -38.84
N LEU A 917 36.60 10.58 -38.74
CA LEU A 917 35.38 10.64 -39.53
C LEU A 917 35.71 10.78 -41.02
N THR A 918 35.22 9.85 -41.83
CA THR A 918 35.44 9.84 -43.28
C THR A 918 34.20 10.32 -43.99
N TYR A 919 34.32 11.34 -44.84
CA TYR A 919 33.19 11.92 -45.58
C TYR A 919 33.24 11.45 -47.04
N PRO A 920 32.32 10.59 -47.48
CA PRO A 920 32.32 10.06 -48.84
C PRO A 920 32.09 11.17 -49.88
N GLY A 921 32.94 11.22 -50.90
CA GLY A 921 32.79 12.12 -52.04
C GLY A 921 31.97 11.49 -53.18
N VAL A 922 31.35 12.32 -54.01
CA VAL A 922 30.66 11.86 -55.23
C VAL A 922 31.71 11.64 -56.34
N PRO A 923 31.67 10.53 -57.10
CA PRO A 923 30.69 9.44 -57.04
C PRO A 923 30.93 8.44 -55.91
N PHE A 924 29.84 8.00 -55.29
CA PHE A 924 29.87 7.03 -54.19
C PHE A 924 30.26 5.62 -54.67
N ASP A 925 31.02 4.90 -53.84
CA ASP A 925 31.39 3.52 -54.12
C ASP A 925 30.20 2.55 -53.98
N VAL A 926 30.25 1.41 -54.66
CA VAL A 926 29.17 0.42 -54.70
C VAL A 926 28.81 -0.11 -53.31
N SER A 927 29.80 -0.25 -52.43
CA SER A 927 29.57 -0.72 -51.05
C SER A 927 28.79 0.33 -50.25
N PHE A 928 29.12 1.61 -50.39
CA PHE A 928 28.43 2.70 -49.72
C PHE A 928 26.99 2.89 -50.23
N CYS A 929 26.76 2.78 -51.54
CA CYS A 929 25.41 2.79 -52.13
C CYS A 929 24.51 1.67 -51.59
N SER A 930 25.07 0.48 -51.34
CA SER A 930 24.34 -0.64 -50.73
C SER A 930 23.94 -0.35 -49.28
N VAL A 931 24.78 0.33 -48.51
CA VAL A 931 24.45 0.77 -47.15
C VAL A 931 23.35 1.83 -47.17
N LEU A 932 23.47 2.84 -48.04
CA LEU A 932 22.48 3.90 -48.22
C LEU A 932 21.08 3.35 -48.57
N ALA A 933 21.01 2.33 -49.43
CA ALA A 933 19.74 1.72 -49.83
C ALA A 933 18.96 1.05 -48.68
N ARG A 934 19.61 0.77 -47.53
CA ARG A 934 18.95 0.20 -46.35
C ARG A 934 18.27 1.24 -45.46
N LEU A 935 18.55 2.53 -45.68
CA LEU A 935 18.04 3.63 -44.86
C LEU A 935 16.59 4.01 -45.22
N PRO A 936 15.80 4.51 -44.26
CA PRO A 936 14.55 5.19 -44.56
C PRO A 936 14.76 6.35 -45.53
N SER A 937 13.78 6.60 -46.41
CA SER A 937 13.88 7.60 -47.48
C SER A 937 14.29 9.00 -47.00
N GLY A 938 13.87 9.42 -45.80
CA GLY A 938 14.25 10.69 -45.19
C GLY A 938 15.75 10.76 -44.84
N PHE A 939 16.30 9.71 -44.20
CA PHE A 939 17.73 9.64 -43.90
C PHE A 939 18.56 9.46 -45.16
N LEU A 940 18.11 8.64 -46.12
CA LEU A 940 18.76 8.50 -47.43
C LEU A 940 18.91 9.86 -48.12
N ASN A 941 17.81 10.62 -48.25
CA ASN A 941 17.82 11.93 -48.88
C ASN A 941 18.68 12.95 -48.12
N THR A 942 18.73 12.85 -46.78
CA THR A 942 19.60 13.67 -45.94
C THR A 942 21.08 13.35 -46.19
N CYS A 943 21.46 12.07 -46.22
CA CYS A 943 22.84 11.65 -46.49
C CYS A 943 23.32 12.01 -47.92
N LEU A 944 22.41 12.10 -48.89
CA LEU A 944 22.72 12.50 -50.26
C LEU A 944 22.90 14.02 -50.44
N THR A 945 22.28 14.83 -49.56
CA THR A 945 22.26 16.30 -49.67
C THR A 945 23.21 16.99 -48.69
N THR A 946 23.65 16.28 -47.65
CA THR A 946 24.41 16.84 -46.53
C THR A 946 25.72 16.08 -46.33
N ARG A 947 26.71 16.73 -45.69
CA ARG A 947 27.97 16.05 -45.36
C ARG A 947 27.79 15.18 -44.12
N VAL A 948 27.46 13.91 -44.34
CA VAL A 948 27.39 12.87 -43.31
C VAL A 948 28.56 11.91 -43.50
N SER A 949 29.27 11.58 -42.42
CA SER A 949 30.37 10.64 -42.44
C SER A 949 29.88 9.21 -42.68
N ARG A 950 30.76 8.37 -43.24
CA ARG A 950 30.49 6.95 -43.44
C ARG A 950 30.12 6.26 -42.13
N GLN A 951 30.79 6.62 -41.04
CA GLN A 951 30.51 6.11 -39.71
C GLN A 951 29.07 6.42 -39.23
N THR A 952 28.56 7.63 -39.46
CA THR A 952 27.16 7.98 -39.14
C THR A 952 26.16 7.22 -40.02
N VAL A 953 26.48 7.01 -41.29
CA VAL A 953 25.65 6.21 -42.21
C VAL A 953 25.60 4.73 -41.81
N ASP A 954 26.73 4.16 -41.40
CA ASP A 954 26.81 2.77 -40.92
C ASP A 954 26.01 2.59 -39.62
N VAL A 955 26.06 3.55 -38.69
CA VAL A 955 25.21 3.57 -37.49
C VAL A 955 23.72 3.66 -37.86
N LEU A 956 23.33 4.54 -38.77
CA LEU A 956 21.94 4.64 -39.23
C LEU A 956 21.45 3.33 -39.86
N ALA A 957 22.31 2.63 -40.61
CA ALA A 957 21.96 1.34 -41.20
C ALA A 957 21.84 0.22 -40.16
N ALA A 958 22.69 0.22 -39.13
CA ALA A 958 22.57 -0.69 -38.00
C ALA A 958 21.28 -0.45 -37.21
N VAL A 959 20.95 0.82 -36.92
CA VAL A 959 19.69 1.21 -36.27
C VAL A 959 18.48 0.80 -37.11
N ALA A 960 18.53 0.93 -38.44
CA ALA A 960 17.46 0.50 -39.32
C ALA A 960 17.22 -1.01 -39.31
N GLU A 961 18.29 -1.81 -39.15
CA GLU A 961 18.19 -3.26 -39.01
C GLU A 961 17.55 -3.65 -37.67
N VAL A 962 18.03 -3.02 -36.58
CA VAL A 962 17.48 -3.19 -35.23
C VAL A 962 15.99 -2.81 -35.22
N SER A 963 15.62 -1.65 -35.78
CA SER A 963 14.23 -1.17 -35.84
C SER A 963 13.29 -2.16 -36.52
N LYS A 964 13.72 -2.79 -37.62
CA LYS A 964 12.91 -3.79 -38.34
C LYS A 964 12.69 -5.07 -37.55
N GLN A 965 13.63 -5.41 -36.67
CA GLN A 965 13.52 -6.60 -35.83
C GLN A 965 12.58 -6.38 -34.64
N TYR A 966 12.63 -5.19 -34.02
CA TYR A 966 11.67 -4.77 -33.00
C TYR A 966 10.21 -4.75 -33.51
N GLU A 967 9.99 -4.57 -34.82
CA GLU A 967 8.65 -4.65 -35.43
C GLU A 967 8.16 -6.09 -35.70
N ARG A 968 9.06 -7.09 -35.70
CA ARG A 968 8.75 -8.48 -36.07
C ARG A 968 8.57 -9.43 -34.89
N GLU A 969 9.13 -9.10 -33.73
CA GLU A 969 9.16 -9.96 -32.54
C GLU A 969 8.36 -9.30 -31.39
N ASP A 970 7.27 -9.93 -30.95
CA ASP A 970 6.45 -9.49 -29.79
C ASP A 970 7.13 -9.88 -28.46
N ILE A 971 8.40 -9.49 -28.30
CA ILE A 971 9.28 -10.04 -27.27
C ILE A 971 9.49 -9.03 -26.14
N CYS A 972 8.74 -9.23 -25.05
CA CYS A 972 9.04 -8.71 -23.72
C CYS A 972 10.05 -9.66 -23.04
N ASP A 973 11.27 -9.78 -23.59
CA ASP A 973 12.36 -10.47 -22.88
C ASP A 973 13.11 -9.43 -22.03
N SER A 974 13.16 -9.67 -20.72
CA SER A 974 13.97 -8.93 -19.74
C SER A 974 15.41 -8.65 -20.19
N ARG A 975 15.94 -9.46 -21.13
CA ARG A 975 17.27 -9.32 -21.74
C ARG A 975 17.41 -8.14 -22.70
N LEU A 976 16.34 -7.68 -23.36
CA LEU A 976 16.37 -6.51 -24.26
C LEU A 976 16.44 -5.16 -23.53
N ALA A 977 16.16 -5.11 -22.22
CA ALA A 977 16.30 -3.88 -21.43
C ALA A 977 17.74 -3.37 -21.35
N MET A 978 18.73 -4.25 -21.56
CA MET A 978 20.17 -3.92 -21.54
C MET A 978 20.75 -3.57 -22.92
N GLU A 979 20.04 -3.82 -24.02
CA GLU A 979 20.56 -3.63 -25.38
C GLU A 979 20.64 -2.17 -25.89
N PRO A 980 19.73 -1.24 -25.51
CA PRO A 980 19.83 0.16 -25.92
C PRO A 980 21.15 0.83 -25.51
N HIS A 981 21.80 0.37 -24.43
CA HIS A 981 23.09 0.90 -23.96
C HIS A 981 24.22 0.77 -24.99
N VAL A 982 24.22 -0.28 -25.82
CA VAL A 982 25.20 -0.47 -26.90
C VAL A 982 25.00 0.59 -27.99
N MET A 983 23.74 0.83 -28.37
CA MET A 983 23.38 1.89 -29.32
C MET A 983 23.67 3.28 -28.75
N PHE A 984 23.38 3.53 -27.48
CA PHE A 984 23.75 4.77 -26.79
C PHE A 984 25.27 4.98 -26.80
N SER A 985 26.06 3.96 -26.45
CA SER A 985 27.53 4.01 -26.45
C SER A 985 28.10 4.35 -27.82
N ALA A 986 27.58 3.73 -28.89
CA ALA A 986 27.96 4.05 -30.25
C ALA A 986 27.62 5.51 -30.62
N LEU A 987 26.41 5.97 -30.29
CA LEU A 987 25.95 7.34 -30.58
C LEU A 987 26.73 8.40 -29.79
N HIS A 988 27.11 8.10 -28.55
CA HIS A 988 27.91 9.01 -27.72
C HIS A 988 29.35 9.12 -28.23
N ARG A 989 29.99 7.99 -28.58
CA ARG A 989 31.31 8.00 -29.24
C ARG A 989 31.28 8.85 -30.51
N LEU A 990 30.24 8.73 -31.32
CA LEU A 990 30.04 9.56 -32.51
C LEU A 990 29.91 11.05 -32.17
N SER A 991 29.07 11.38 -31.17
CA SER A 991 28.81 12.76 -30.75
C SER A 991 30.04 13.47 -30.15
N SER A 992 31.00 12.70 -29.62
CA SER A 992 32.25 13.20 -29.05
C SER A 992 33.31 13.56 -30.10
N LYS A 993 33.12 13.15 -31.35
CA LYS A 993 34.01 13.50 -32.48
C LYS A 993 33.65 14.90 -33.00
N LYS A 994 34.61 15.57 -33.67
CA LYS A 994 34.36 16.83 -34.40
C LYS A 994 33.53 16.56 -35.66
N ALA A 995 32.24 16.29 -35.47
CA ALA A 995 31.28 15.95 -36.51
C ALA A 995 30.66 17.22 -37.13
N ALA A 996 30.09 17.08 -38.32
CA ALA A 996 29.31 18.18 -38.90
C ALA A 996 28.07 18.47 -38.02
N PRO A 997 27.56 19.72 -38.00
CA PRO A 997 26.43 20.08 -37.13
C PRO A 997 25.23 19.14 -37.25
N MET A 998 24.92 18.71 -38.47
CA MET A 998 23.83 17.78 -38.76
C MET A 998 24.03 16.39 -38.14
N GLU A 999 25.26 15.90 -38.09
CA GLU A 999 25.58 14.61 -37.46
C GLU A 999 25.36 14.67 -35.95
N SER A 1000 25.69 15.79 -35.29
CA SER A 1000 25.39 15.99 -33.88
C SER A 1000 23.89 15.96 -33.59
N TYR A 1001 23.07 16.59 -34.46
CA TYR A 1001 21.61 16.54 -34.34
C TYR A 1001 21.06 15.14 -34.57
N ILE A 1002 21.59 14.41 -35.56
CA ILE A 1002 21.21 13.01 -35.84
C ILE A 1002 21.54 12.13 -34.64
N SER A 1003 22.75 12.24 -34.07
CA SER A 1003 23.13 11.45 -32.90
C SER A 1003 22.18 11.69 -31.72
N LEU A 1004 21.87 12.95 -31.38
CA LEU A 1004 20.96 13.28 -30.28
C LEU A 1004 19.52 12.83 -30.56
N GLY A 1005 19.04 12.96 -31.80
CA GLY A 1005 17.71 12.50 -32.20
C GLY A 1005 17.56 10.98 -32.15
N LEU A 1006 18.58 10.24 -32.57
CA LEU A 1006 18.61 8.78 -32.46
C LEU A 1006 18.66 8.32 -31.00
N MET A 1007 19.42 9.01 -30.14
CA MET A 1007 19.41 8.73 -28.70
C MET A 1007 18.01 8.95 -28.11
N ALA A 1008 17.35 10.07 -28.44
CA ALA A 1008 15.99 10.32 -27.94
C ALA A 1008 14.95 9.32 -28.48
N TRP A 1009 15.04 8.94 -29.76
CA TRP A 1009 14.17 7.93 -30.35
C TRP A 1009 14.38 6.55 -29.72
N ALA A 1010 15.64 6.16 -29.47
CA ALA A 1010 16.00 4.91 -28.80
C ALA A 1010 15.34 4.75 -27.42
N LEU A 1011 15.24 5.83 -26.64
CA LEU A 1011 14.57 5.81 -25.33
C LEU A 1011 13.09 5.43 -25.40
N GLN A 1012 12.47 5.56 -26.58
CA GLN A 1012 11.04 5.32 -26.78
C GLN A 1012 10.74 3.89 -27.28
N LEU A 1013 11.77 3.12 -27.64
CA LEU A 1013 11.64 1.73 -28.08
C LEU A 1013 11.26 0.77 -26.95
N CYS A 1014 11.44 1.18 -25.69
CA CYS A 1014 11.12 0.37 -24.51
C CYS A 1014 9.62 0.46 -24.14
N ASN A 1015 8.70 0.18 -25.08
CA ASN A 1015 7.24 0.25 -24.87
C ASN A 1015 6.74 1.58 -24.28
N LEU A 1016 7.41 2.69 -24.60
CA LEU A 1016 7.09 4.03 -24.09
C LEU A 1016 7.05 4.08 -22.53
N LYS A 1017 7.92 3.29 -21.88
CA LYS A 1017 8.08 3.31 -20.42
C LYS A 1017 8.63 4.65 -19.94
N PRO A 1018 8.31 5.06 -18.70
CA PRO A 1018 8.92 6.23 -18.08
C PRO A 1018 10.45 6.17 -18.11
N THR A 1019 11.07 7.30 -18.43
CA THR A 1019 12.54 7.43 -18.52
C THR A 1019 13.13 7.99 -17.22
N THR A 1020 14.27 7.44 -16.81
CA THR A 1020 14.97 7.83 -15.57
C THR A 1020 15.80 9.10 -15.76
N MET A 1021 16.25 9.70 -14.65
CA MET A 1021 17.15 10.87 -14.66
C MET A 1021 18.48 10.62 -15.37
N PHE A 1022 18.89 9.36 -15.50
CA PHE A 1022 20.13 8.96 -16.16
C PHE A 1022 20.24 9.44 -17.61
N HIS A 1023 19.13 9.65 -18.31
CA HIS A 1023 19.15 10.11 -19.70
C HIS A 1023 19.08 11.64 -19.83
N ASP A 1024 19.23 12.38 -18.72
CA ASP A 1024 19.17 13.85 -18.69
C ASP A 1024 20.23 14.58 -19.50
N PRO A 1025 21.53 14.25 -19.37
CA PRO A 1025 22.57 15.01 -20.04
C PRO A 1025 22.39 15.15 -21.56
N PRO A 1026 22.12 14.07 -22.34
CA PRO A 1026 21.94 14.21 -23.79
C PRO A 1026 20.67 15.01 -24.16
N LEU A 1027 19.58 14.88 -23.40
CA LEU A 1027 18.36 15.65 -23.64
C LEU A 1027 18.56 17.15 -23.33
N ARG A 1028 19.30 17.49 -22.26
CA ARG A 1028 19.72 18.88 -21.97
C ARG A 1028 20.63 19.45 -23.04
N ALA A 1029 21.56 18.65 -23.55
CA ALA A 1029 22.45 19.06 -24.63
C ALA A 1029 21.63 19.47 -25.87
N PHE A 1030 20.59 18.71 -26.20
CA PHE A 1030 19.68 19.09 -27.29
C PHE A 1030 18.87 20.37 -27.00
N ILE A 1031 18.33 20.54 -25.79
CA ILE A 1031 17.60 21.77 -25.39
C ILE A 1031 18.51 23.01 -25.53
N ARG A 1032 19.78 22.89 -25.15
CA ARG A 1032 20.77 23.97 -25.34
C ARG A 1032 21.02 24.21 -26.84
N LEU A 1033 21.23 23.15 -27.60
CA LEU A 1033 21.54 23.24 -29.03
C LEU A 1033 20.38 23.84 -29.87
N ILE A 1034 19.13 23.43 -29.59
CA ILE A 1034 17.96 23.93 -30.32
C ILE A 1034 17.69 25.42 -30.04
N SER A 1035 18.14 25.95 -28.90
CA SER A 1035 17.97 27.35 -28.54
C SER A 1035 18.76 28.30 -29.46
N THR A 1036 19.89 27.84 -30.00
CA THR A 1036 20.76 28.58 -30.93
C THR A 1036 20.63 28.09 -32.37
N HIS A 1037 19.63 27.26 -32.67
CA HIS A 1037 19.48 26.66 -33.99
C HIS A 1037 18.95 27.67 -35.04
N GLU A 1038 19.57 27.62 -36.22
CA GLU A 1038 19.18 28.34 -37.42
C GLU A 1038 18.62 27.37 -38.47
N MET A 1039 17.53 27.77 -39.12
CA MET A 1039 16.84 26.93 -40.11
C MET A 1039 17.74 26.65 -41.33
N PRO A 1040 18.06 25.39 -41.66
CA PRO A 1040 18.92 25.09 -42.81
C PRO A 1040 18.26 25.38 -44.15
N GLU A 1041 19.05 25.63 -45.19
CA GLU A 1041 18.56 25.93 -46.54
C GLU A 1041 17.97 24.70 -47.24
N SER A 1042 18.48 23.50 -46.95
CA SER A 1042 18.03 22.25 -47.56
C SER A 1042 16.71 21.75 -46.97
N VAL A 1043 15.70 21.51 -47.82
CA VAL A 1043 14.41 20.95 -47.39
C VAL A 1043 14.57 19.57 -46.73
N GLN A 1044 15.57 18.79 -47.16
CA GLN A 1044 15.90 17.49 -46.59
C GLN A 1044 16.46 17.63 -45.17
N GLU A 1045 17.30 18.64 -44.91
CA GLU A 1045 17.81 18.94 -43.57
C GLU A 1045 16.68 19.40 -42.63
N GLN A 1046 15.79 20.27 -43.13
CA GLN A 1046 14.62 20.73 -42.38
C GLN A 1046 13.70 19.57 -41.98
N ALA A 1047 13.46 18.63 -42.89
CA ALA A 1047 12.66 17.43 -42.63
C ALA A 1047 13.27 16.53 -41.55
N CYS A 1048 14.59 16.33 -41.59
CA CYS A 1048 15.29 15.53 -40.60
C CYS A 1048 15.27 16.20 -39.21
N LEU A 1049 15.44 17.53 -39.14
CA LEU A 1049 15.34 18.27 -37.88
C LEU A 1049 13.92 18.27 -37.29
N CYS A 1050 12.88 18.23 -38.14
CA CYS A 1050 11.51 18.04 -37.68
C CYS A 1050 11.34 16.68 -36.99
N TRP A 1051 11.91 15.62 -37.57
CA TRP A 1051 11.89 14.29 -36.97
C TRP A 1051 12.68 14.25 -35.66
N ILE A 1052 13.90 14.80 -35.63
CA ILE A 1052 14.75 14.86 -34.43
C ILE A 1052 14.04 15.62 -33.29
N SER A 1053 13.45 16.78 -33.59
CA SER A 1053 12.77 17.60 -32.59
C SER A 1053 11.53 16.89 -32.02
N MET A 1054 10.79 16.16 -32.84
CA MET A 1054 9.67 15.33 -32.37
C MET A 1054 10.13 14.13 -31.55
N ALA A 1055 11.22 13.48 -31.95
CA ALA A 1055 11.81 12.39 -31.16
C ALA A 1055 12.27 12.88 -29.79
N VAL A 1056 12.94 14.02 -29.70
CA VAL A 1056 13.37 14.63 -28.43
C VAL A 1056 12.17 15.08 -27.60
N ALA A 1057 11.19 15.75 -28.19
CA ALA A 1057 9.96 16.14 -27.49
C ALA A 1057 9.20 14.92 -26.93
N GLY A 1058 9.13 13.83 -27.71
CA GLY A 1058 8.52 12.57 -27.30
C GLY A 1058 9.25 11.93 -26.11
N ALA A 1059 10.59 11.88 -26.14
CA ALA A 1059 11.40 11.36 -25.04
C ALA A 1059 11.28 12.21 -23.77
N LEU A 1060 11.31 13.54 -23.91
CA LEU A 1060 11.12 14.47 -22.80
C LEU A 1060 9.71 14.38 -22.18
N ASN A 1061 8.69 13.97 -22.93
CA ASN A 1061 7.34 13.75 -22.41
C ASN A 1061 7.22 12.43 -21.61
N LEU A 1062 8.12 11.47 -21.83
CA LEU A 1062 8.19 10.23 -21.03
C LEU A 1062 8.95 10.41 -19.71
N ARG A 1063 9.30 11.65 -19.33
CA ARG A 1063 9.99 11.96 -18.08
C ARG A 1063 9.02 12.09 -16.92
N ASN A 1064 9.25 11.35 -15.84
CA ASN A 1064 8.48 11.50 -14.59
C ASN A 1064 8.65 12.89 -13.98
N VAL A 1065 9.88 13.37 -13.93
CA VAL A 1065 10.24 14.71 -13.46
C VAL A 1065 10.54 15.58 -14.67
N ARG A 1066 9.72 16.61 -14.87
CA ARG A 1066 9.89 17.57 -15.97
C ARG A 1066 11.24 18.28 -15.87
N MET A 1067 11.99 18.26 -16.96
CA MET A 1067 13.23 19.02 -17.10
C MET A 1067 12.94 20.48 -17.51
N PRO A 1068 13.70 21.45 -16.99
CA PRO A 1068 13.65 22.84 -17.45
C PRO A 1068 13.93 22.97 -18.94
N GLY A 1069 13.18 23.82 -19.63
CA GLY A 1069 13.36 24.07 -21.06
C GLY A 1069 12.80 22.98 -21.99
N THR A 1070 12.16 21.92 -21.47
CA THR A 1070 11.53 20.86 -22.28
C THR A 1070 10.56 21.40 -23.35
N TYR A 1071 9.78 22.43 -23.00
CA TYR A 1071 8.80 23.02 -23.90
C TYR A 1071 9.44 23.72 -25.12
N LEU A 1072 10.69 24.18 -24.99
CA LEU A 1072 11.39 24.94 -26.02
C LEU A 1072 11.61 24.13 -27.29
N VAL A 1073 11.80 22.81 -27.17
CA VAL A 1073 12.04 21.93 -28.32
C VAL A 1073 10.88 21.98 -29.31
N LEU A 1074 9.66 21.75 -28.81
CA LEU A 1074 8.46 21.74 -29.64
C LEU A 1074 8.02 23.15 -30.02
N GLU A 1075 8.20 24.14 -29.13
CA GLU A 1075 7.90 25.53 -29.45
C GLU A 1075 8.77 26.07 -30.58
N ARG A 1076 10.08 25.80 -30.54
CA ARG A 1076 11.06 26.23 -31.54
C ARG A 1076 10.82 25.51 -32.87
N LEU A 1077 10.51 24.21 -32.86
CA LEU A 1077 10.07 23.45 -34.03
C LEU A 1077 8.86 24.12 -34.71
N LEU A 1078 7.78 24.35 -33.97
CA LEU A 1078 6.54 24.94 -34.49
C LEU A 1078 6.73 26.41 -34.94
N ALA A 1079 7.68 27.13 -34.33
CA ALA A 1079 8.03 28.48 -34.72
C ALA A 1079 8.78 28.52 -36.06
N MET A 1080 9.84 27.71 -36.20
CA MET A 1080 10.75 27.73 -37.36
C MET A 1080 10.19 27.03 -38.58
N TYR A 1081 9.36 25.98 -38.40
CA TYR A 1081 8.85 25.16 -39.50
C TYR A 1081 7.31 25.26 -39.57
N PRO A 1082 6.73 26.21 -40.33
CA PRO A 1082 5.27 26.41 -40.38
C PRO A 1082 4.48 25.18 -40.84
N LEU A 1083 5.07 24.34 -41.69
CA LEU A 1083 4.46 23.08 -42.15
C LEU A 1083 4.32 22.04 -41.04
N SER A 1084 5.06 22.18 -39.92
CA SER A 1084 4.90 21.30 -38.75
C SER A 1084 3.66 21.64 -37.90
N ARG A 1085 2.95 22.75 -38.19
CA ARG A 1085 1.77 23.21 -37.43
C ARG A 1085 0.46 22.51 -37.80
N LYS A 1086 0.49 21.61 -38.78
CA LYS A 1086 -0.62 20.73 -39.12
C LYS A 1086 -0.12 19.30 -39.09
N TRP A 1087 -0.83 18.44 -38.38
CA TRP A 1087 -0.43 17.05 -38.24
C TRP A 1087 -0.45 16.32 -39.59
N GLU A 1088 -1.40 16.68 -40.46
CA GLU A 1088 -1.56 16.10 -41.80
C GLU A 1088 -0.35 16.34 -42.70
N THR A 1089 0.39 17.43 -42.47
CA THR A 1089 1.62 17.75 -43.20
C THR A 1089 2.88 17.28 -42.47
N LEU A 1090 2.83 17.15 -41.14
CA LEU A 1090 3.96 16.68 -40.33
C LEU A 1090 4.10 15.15 -40.33
N GLU A 1091 2.99 14.41 -40.21
CA GLU A 1091 3.00 12.94 -40.12
C GLU A 1091 3.66 12.25 -41.33
N PRO A 1092 3.43 12.66 -42.59
CA PRO A 1092 4.14 12.09 -43.73
C PRO A 1092 5.66 12.32 -43.69
N VAL A 1093 6.09 13.48 -43.18
CA VAL A 1093 7.52 13.81 -42.99
C VAL A 1093 8.11 12.87 -41.94
N LEU A 1094 7.47 12.70 -40.79
CA LEU A 1094 7.93 11.81 -39.71
C LEU A 1094 8.02 10.34 -40.16
N LYS A 1095 7.03 9.87 -40.94
CA LYS A 1095 7.01 8.50 -41.51
C LYS A 1095 8.11 8.23 -42.53
N SER A 1096 8.76 9.26 -43.08
CA SER A 1096 9.88 9.07 -44.00
C SER A 1096 11.19 8.68 -43.30
N PHE A 1097 11.25 8.82 -41.97
CA PHE A 1097 12.37 8.44 -41.09
C PHE A 1097 12.00 7.21 -40.24
N PHE A 1098 12.58 7.05 -39.03
CA PHE A 1098 12.20 5.96 -38.13
C PHE A 1098 10.83 6.22 -37.48
N TRP A 1099 9.90 5.27 -37.65
CA TRP A 1099 8.51 5.42 -37.25
C TRP A 1099 7.91 4.07 -36.87
N SER A 1100 7.08 4.06 -35.82
CA SER A 1100 6.17 2.95 -35.53
C SER A 1100 4.77 3.50 -35.19
N PRO A 1101 3.69 2.72 -35.34
CA PRO A 1101 2.34 3.18 -34.98
C PRO A 1101 2.22 3.65 -33.53
N ALA A 1102 2.88 2.96 -32.59
CA ALA A 1102 2.86 3.31 -31.17
C ALA A 1102 3.59 4.63 -30.87
N ILE A 1103 4.80 4.80 -31.41
CA ILE A 1103 5.57 6.06 -31.27
C ILE A 1103 4.82 7.20 -31.96
N GLY A 1104 4.21 6.94 -33.12
CA GLY A 1104 3.44 7.92 -33.86
C GLY A 1104 2.22 8.46 -33.10
N ALA A 1105 1.49 7.58 -32.41
CA ALA A 1105 0.36 7.98 -31.56
C ALA A 1105 0.83 8.83 -30.36
N HIS A 1106 1.94 8.45 -29.73
CA HIS A 1106 2.58 9.23 -28.65
C HIS A 1106 3.03 10.62 -29.13
N TRP A 1107 3.70 10.69 -30.28
CA TRP A 1107 4.15 11.95 -30.87
C TRP A 1107 3.00 12.86 -31.27
N LYS A 1108 1.87 12.30 -31.74
CA LYS A 1108 0.65 13.07 -32.03
C LYS A 1108 0.10 13.75 -30.78
N LYS A 1109 0.08 13.04 -29.65
CA LYS A 1109 -0.33 13.62 -28.35
C LYS A 1109 0.63 14.73 -27.93
N CYS A 1110 1.94 14.49 -27.97
CA CYS A 1110 2.95 15.50 -27.66
C CYS A 1110 2.79 16.76 -28.52
N TRP A 1111 2.50 16.58 -29.80
CA TRP A 1111 2.28 17.65 -30.76
C TRP A 1111 1.00 18.45 -30.45
N LEU A 1112 -0.12 17.79 -30.13
CA LEU A 1112 -1.37 18.43 -29.72
C LEU A 1112 -1.17 19.34 -28.49
N ASP A 1113 -0.50 18.82 -27.45
CA ASP A 1113 -0.18 19.58 -26.23
C ASP A 1113 0.68 20.81 -26.56
N GLY A 1114 1.61 20.70 -27.51
CA GLY A 1114 2.43 21.82 -27.98
C GLY A 1114 1.65 22.88 -28.74
N MET A 1115 0.70 22.46 -29.58
CA MET A 1115 -0.18 23.36 -30.33
C MET A 1115 -1.13 24.13 -29.42
N GLU A 1116 -1.68 23.48 -28.40
CA GLU A 1116 -2.50 24.12 -27.37
C GLU A 1116 -1.71 25.18 -26.59
N ARG A 1117 -0.51 24.83 -26.09
CA ARG A 1117 0.38 25.80 -25.42
C ARG A 1117 0.66 27.02 -26.29
N ARG A 1118 0.91 26.80 -27.59
CA ARG A 1118 1.16 27.88 -28.55
C ARG A 1118 -0.06 28.79 -28.72
N ALA A 1119 -1.28 28.23 -28.80
CA ALA A 1119 -2.50 29.01 -28.90
C ALA A 1119 -2.70 29.93 -27.68
N ILE A 1120 -2.42 29.41 -26.47
CA ILE A 1120 -2.47 30.19 -25.21
C ILE A 1120 -1.46 31.35 -25.23
N VAL A 1121 -0.22 31.10 -25.65
CA VAL A 1121 0.82 32.15 -25.73
C VAL A 1121 0.47 33.22 -26.77
N GLN A 1122 -0.14 32.82 -27.89
CA GLN A 1122 -0.58 33.76 -28.94
C GLN A 1122 -1.76 34.62 -28.47
N ALA A 1123 -2.72 34.04 -27.75
CA ALA A 1123 -3.84 34.78 -27.15
C ALA A 1123 -3.34 35.83 -26.14
N ARG A 1124 -2.38 35.48 -25.29
CA ARG A 1124 -1.78 36.41 -24.31
C ARG A 1124 -1.00 37.57 -24.94
N LYS A 1125 -0.41 37.37 -26.12
CA LYS A 1125 0.30 38.46 -26.83
C LYS A 1125 -0.64 39.53 -27.40
N GLN A 1126 -1.93 39.24 -27.51
CA GLN A 1126 -2.95 40.15 -28.04
C GLN A 1126 -3.63 41.00 -26.96
N GLU A 1127 -3.31 40.82 -25.68
CA GLU A 1127 -3.83 41.64 -24.58
C GLU A 1127 -3.10 42.99 -24.42
N PRO A 1128 -3.82 44.09 -24.11
CA PRO A 1128 -3.22 45.41 -23.86
C PRO A 1128 -2.33 45.42 -22.61
N GLU A 1129 -1.27 46.22 -22.65
CA GLU A 1129 -0.12 46.20 -21.73
C GLU A 1129 -0.43 46.44 -20.24
N ILE A 1130 -1.67 46.86 -19.91
CA ILE A 1130 -2.14 47.12 -18.54
C ILE A 1130 -2.58 45.83 -17.81
N SER A 1131 -2.87 44.72 -18.53
CA SER A 1131 -3.22 43.42 -17.93
C SER A 1131 -2.07 42.42 -17.87
N ARG A 1132 -0.86 42.79 -18.32
CA ARG A 1132 0.32 41.92 -18.25
C ARG A 1132 0.87 41.86 -16.82
N GLN A 1133 0.16 41.19 -15.92
CA GLN A 1133 0.84 40.63 -14.76
C GLN A 1133 1.76 39.50 -15.24
N PRO A 1134 3.05 39.49 -14.87
CA PRO A 1134 3.96 38.43 -15.24
C PRO A 1134 3.49 37.14 -14.56
N TRP A 1135 2.92 36.22 -15.33
CA TRP A 1135 2.88 34.84 -14.89
C TRP A 1135 4.29 34.26 -15.04
N LEU A 1136 4.90 34.03 -13.87
CA LEU A 1136 6.15 33.32 -13.59
C LEU A 1136 7.42 34.19 -13.52
N ASP A 1137 8.20 33.90 -12.49
CA ASP A 1137 9.51 34.41 -12.10
C ASP A 1137 9.57 35.79 -11.42
N ARG A 1138 9.32 35.80 -10.08
CA ARG A 1138 10.23 36.42 -9.09
C ARG A 1138 9.88 36.23 -7.61
N ASP A 1139 8.70 35.75 -7.22
CA ASP A 1139 8.32 35.63 -5.79
C ASP A 1139 8.30 34.20 -5.21
N ARG A 1140 8.99 33.24 -5.85
CA ARG A 1140 9.22 31.89 -5.28
C ARG A 1140 10.67 31.65 -4.83
N GLU A 1141 11.43 32.71 -4.57
CA GLU A 1141 12.85 32.58 -4.17
C GLU A 1141 13.13 32.66 -2.66
N ALA A 1142 12.13 32.80 -1.79
CA ALA A 1142 12.39 32.95 -0.34
C ALA A 1142 12.13 31.71 0.54
N ASP A 1143 11.29 30.75 0.14
CA ASP A 1143 10.78 29.73 1.09
C ASP A 1143 11.36 28.30 0.94
N VAL A 1144 12.50 28.13 0.25
CA VAL A 1144 13.22 26.84 0.22
C VAL A 1144 14.64 26.98 0.77
N VAL A 1145 14.94 28.09 1.44
CA VAL A 1145 16.26 28.30 2.04
C VAL A 1145 16.15 28.43 3.54
N ALA A 1146 15.83 27.31 4.21
CA ALA A 1146 16.40 27.10 5.53
C ALA A 1146 17.91 26.87 5.32
N ILE A 1147 18.68 27.95 5.39
CA ILE A 1147 20.14 27.91 5.42
C ILE A 1147 20.51 27.14 6.69
N ASP A 1148 21.08 25.95 6.51
CA ASP A 1148 21.80 25.29 7.60
C ASP A 1148 22.84 26.27 8.14
N ALA A 1149 22.84 26.49 9.45
CA ALA A 1149 23.87 27.23 10.17
C ALA A 1149 25.19 26.44 10.10
N ILE A 1150 25.83 26.45 8.93
CA ILE A 1150 27.22 26.08 8.73
C ILE A 1150 27.99 27.37 8.97
N ASP A 1151 28.89 27.36 9.95
CA ASP A 1151 29.77 28.48 10.24
C ASP A 1151 30.48 28.94 8.95
N GLU A 1152 30.41 30.24 8.63
CA GLU A 1152 30.91 30.81 7.37
C GLU A 1152 32.40 30.47 7.14
N MET A 1153 33.15 30.33 8.23
CA MET A 1153 34.57 29.99 8.23
C MET A 1153 34.85 28.54 7.80
N THR A 1154 33.91 27.61 8.06
CA THR A 1154 33.99 26.20 7.68
C THR A 1154 33.57 26.00 6.22
N PHE A 1155 32.56 26.73 5.76
CA PHE A 1155 32.11 26.69 4.37
C PHE A 1155 33.15 27.24 3.39
N ALA A 1156 33.84 28.33 3.74
CA ALA A 1156 34.93 28.87 2.93
C ALA A 1156 36.08 27.86 2.73
N HIS A 1157 36.41 27.08 3.76
CA HIS A 1157 37.38 25.98 3.66
C HIS A 1157 36.89 24.83 2.77
N ILE A 1158 35.62 24.41 2.89
CA ILE A 1158 35.01 23.36 2.06
C ILE A 1158 35.02 23.78 0.58
N VAL A 1159 34.61 25.01 0.27
CA VAL A 1159 34.60 25.55 -1.10
C VAL A 1159 36.02 25.66 -1.66
N THR A 1160 36.99 26.09 -0.85
CA THR A 1160 38.40 26.19 -1.27
C THR A 1160 38.99 24.79 -1.53
N HIS A 1161 38.70 23.80 -0.68
CA HIS A 1161 39.14 22.41 -0.87
C HIS A 1161 38.49 21.76 -2.10
N MET A 1162 37.18 21.93 -2.28
CA MET A 1162 36.41 21.39 -3.42
C MET A 1162 36.80 22.03 -4.76
N ARG A 1163 37.16 23.32 -4.76
CA ARG A 1163 37.69 24.02 -5.95
C ARG A 1163 39.17 23.72 -6.23
N ALA A 1164 39.94 23.28 -5.23
CA ALA A 1164 41.38 23.02 -5.35
C ALA A 1164 41.75 21.56 -5.66
N THR A 1165 40.84 20.59 -5.57
CA THR A 1165 41.14 19.17 -5.85
C THR A 1165 40.17 18.52 -6.83
N PRO A 1166 40.61 18.19 -8.06
CA PRO A 1166 39.93 17.23 -8.92
C PRO A 1166 40.44 15.84 -8.56
N ARG A 1167 40.11 15.32 -7.38
CA ARG A 1167 40.56 13.97 -6.98
C ARG A 1167 39.36 13.07 -6.76
N GLY A 1168 39.18 12.08 -7.62
CA GLY A 1168 38.16 11.03 -7.45
C GLY A 1168 38.74 9.81 -6.74
N ALA A 1169 37.94 8.75 -6.60
CA ALA A 1169 38.29 7.57 -5.81
C ALA A 1169 39.64 6.92 -6.23
N PHE A 1170 39.96 6.96 -7.53
CA PHE A 1170 41.20 6.42 -8.09
C PHE A 1170 42.49 7.08 -7.55
N ASP A 1171 42.45 8.39 -7.27
CA ASP A 1171 43.61 9.15 -6.80
C ASP A 1171 44.03 8.79 -5.36
N TYR A 1172 43.22 8.00 -4.66
CA TYR A 1172 43.43 7.61 -3.27
C TYR A 1172 43.84 6.15 -3.07
N ILE A 1173 43.60 5.28 -4.07
CA ILE A 1173 43.98 3.86 -3.99
C ILE A 1173 45.49 3.66 -4.27
N GLY A 1174 46.17 4.70 -4.78
CA GLY A 1174 47.62 4.71 -5.03
C GLY A 1174 48.52 4.99 -3.82
N ALA A 1175 48.00 5.14 -2.60
CA ALA A 1175 48.81 5.32 -1.39
C ALA A 1175 49.01 3.98 -0.65
N PRO A 1176 50.24 3.60 -0.23
CA PRO A 1176 50.55 2.24 0.20
C PRO A 1176 50.08 1.99 1.63
N ALA A 1177 48.81 1.64 1.83
CA ALA A 1177 48.31 1.17 3.13
C ALA A 1177 46.98 0.40 3.01
N CYS A 1178 46.90 -0.60 2.13
CA CYS A 1178 45.88 -1.65 2.25
C CYS A 1178 46.59 -2.93 2.73
N PRO A 1179 46.39 -3.42 3.98
CA PRO A 1179 47.23 -4.45 4.58
C PRO A 1179 47.15 -5.86 3.96
N PHE A 1180 46.42 -6.06 2.85
CA PHE A 1180 46.18 -7.38 2.27
C PHE A 1180 46.54 -7.52 0.78
N LEU A 1181 47.58 -6.81 0.33
CA LEU A 1181 48.39 -7.31 -0.80
C LEU A 1181 49.06 -8.61 -0.34
N LYS A 1182 48.40 -9.76 -0.57
CA LYS A 1182 49.01 -11.08 -0.46
C LYS A 1182 50.32 -11.05 -1.25
N ARG A 1183 51.41 -11.28 -0.52
CA ARG A 1183 52.73 -11.68 -1.04
C ARG A 1183 52.53 -12.58 -2.27
N ALA A 1184 52.92 -12.09 -3.43
CA ALA A 1184 53.34 -12.96 -4.52
C ALA A 1184 54.51 -13.78 -3.96
N SER A 1185 54.28 -15.07 -3.78
CA SER A 1185 55.32 -16.04 -3.49
C SER A 1185 56.29 -16.05 -4.65
N THR A 1186 57.49 -15.50 -4.44
CA THR A 1186 58.69 -15.93 -5.12
C THR A 1186 58.92 -17.41 -4.81
N GLY A 1187 58.92 -18.28 -5.82
CA GLY A 1187 59.32 -19.68 -5.67
C GLY A 1187 58.98 -20.57 -6.86
N SER A 1188 59.99 -20.81 -7.70
CA SER A 1188 60.12 -21.68 -8.88
C SER A 1188 59.36 -21.31 -10.15
#